data_AF-A0A4Y3VNS3-F1
#
_entry.id   AF-A0A4Y3VNS3-F1
#
_cell.length_a   1.000
_cell.length_b   1.000
_cell.length_c   1.000
_cell.angle_alpha   90.00
_cell.angle_beta   90.00
_cell.angle_gamma   90.00
#
_symmetry.space_group_name_H-M   'P 1'
#
loop_
_entity.id
_entity.type
_entity.pdbx_description
1 polymer ?
#
loop_
_entity_poly.entity_id
_entity_poly.type
_entity_poly.pdbx_seq_one_letter_code
_entity_poly.pdbx_strand_id
1 'polypeptide(L)'
;MSDTTTTAQAEPTDKPAPEQPRRRLGLPGLGRSPGGGQLLRNAYALMLNTGISAVLGLGYWLLAARYYSEAAVGQGSAAIAAMKFLAGLTAVTLTGALARFIPVAGRATGRLIFRTYAGSSLVVALAAGVFLLTLDAWGPSYRFLHSPLPAAGFVVAVVAWNLLTLQDGVLTGLRSALWVPVGNTVFSAVKLGLLIAFAVAIPMAGVFVSWVAAIATSVLPLGWLVFRRLVPRHVKATEEHARPPTLKEVGRFLAGDYTGSLFSLAVVYLVPVIVAAQVSAEDNAYFYITATIGGTVNLLAINMGASLTVEGSHDPGRLAANTRAALKRMARIMLPAAAVLFFGAPWILGVFGAGYADAATPLLRWFAVGAVLRVVMETYFAVLRAQSRTAGLAWLQGLLCALVLGLTLVLLPRMGLTGAGVAEIVSLAVIVAIAAPRLYRIVRGAAADVPAGAAPDGDLADLGPLPGVPRRGPAWALDSDTLALGIPADLDHQERRPDVRPGPGTPPTGVPSDPAGAAEAARPGLPWPQRLMPTRLGVILGCLLVAALLLYWVPASRLGEADLDRMGGLGLISVLPTPTLAGAALLVVVFASLLWLSREHRTLLLVTLLATVVSLHALPAVIETEPRFATAWQHLGFLDYIDRTGTAVPDLDARWSWPGFFAVAAFVAQACGVTDFTEVIRWWPLTVQLLYLAPLFLLTRSLRASWRAKWTGVWIFVLSGWVGQDYFSPQGFTYLLYLVLVAIVLVWFRAPRVIWTRLRPGEAEVEPTNRRQRVVLLLVVIGLFAATVPAHQLTPFVMLGVLAVLVLVGRSELRGLPVLFAVMVAAWIGFMAEPYWSGHFDELFGGIGGVGGNVSSSVSGRIEGGSSTHQLVLYARVALAGGVMALACWGWWRRREHKYRERSLLVLAFVPFLGFGMQSYGGEMALRVFLFALPGAALLAGLALFPRTEGRGRLAPPAALMAGLVLMGGFLVARWGNEPFERVRPGEVAAMEFVYAHDDPSVRLLWLSDDPLQTVTPAMPWGARDMEKVEYVPTLAPTDPVLVSGLVKALKDAGPNSYLMINRAQVTYLRMDVGYAATWEPRVIQNLDRRPELRRVFVNEDATIYALATQPAGPVPEADPGPPGPLVTWTPWSVVGALAAVALIVLLSAREVIRVGMRPSVRQLRWLQSGFWFSLPLLAVLVAALVQRFLTMK
;
A
#
# COMPACT_ATOMS: atom_id res chain seq x y z
N MET A 1 -0.84 42.97 70.91
CA MET A 1 -1.33 42.66 72.27
C MET A 1 -2.61 41.86 72.03
N SER A 2 -2.67 40.53 72.22
CA SER A 2 -2.53 39.81 73.52
C SER A 2 -3.37 40.53 74.56
N ASP A 3 -4.35 39.98 75.26
CA ASP A 3 -4.95 38.67 75.43
C ASP A 3 -6.27 38.96 76.17
N THR A 4 -7.16 37.97 76.33
CA THR A 4 -7.83 37.66 77.63
C THR A 4 -8.68 36.39 77.43
N THR A 5 -8.27 35.21 77.95
CA THR A 5 -8.53 34.63 79.31
C THR A 5 -10.00 34.18 79.48
N THR A 6 -10.40 32.98 79.98
CA THR A 6 -9.73 31.89 80.73
C THR A 6 -10.65 30.63 80.78
N THR A 7 -10.06 29.42 80.91
CA THR A 7 -10.51 28.18 81.64
C THR A 7 -11.87 27.51 81.34
N ALA A 8 -12.12 26.19 81.44
CA ALA A 8 -11.37 24.93 81.57
C ALA A 8 -12.38 23.75 81.35
N GLN A 9 -11.86 22.52 81.21
CA GLN A 9 -12.45 21.21 80.81
C GLN A 9 -13.80 20.73 81.40
N ALA A 10 -14.57 19.98 80.57
CA ALA A 10 -15.08 18.61 80.82
C ALA A 10 -15.80 18.04 79.56
N GLU A 11 -15.57 16.78 79.19
CA GLU A 11 -16.29 16.03 78.13
C GLU A 11 -17.77 15.76 78.52
N PRO A 12 -18.68 15.63 77.54
CA PRO A 12 -19.15 14.28 77.20
C PRO A 12 -19.44 14.02 75.71
N THR A 13 -19.45 12.73 75.41
CA THR A 13 -20.00 12.02 74.24
C THR A 13 -21.37 12.50 73.76
N ASP A 14 -21.57 12.63 72.44
CA ASP A 14 -22.81 12.19 71.77
C ASP A 14 -22.68 12.05 70.24
N LYS A 15 -23.26 10.95 69.73
CA LYS A 15 -23.40 10.59 68.31
C LYS A 15 -24.67 11.19 67.71
N PRO A 16 -24.72 11.49 66.40
CA PRO A 16 -25.97 11.41 65.64
C PRO A 16 -26.02 10.15 64.75
N ALA A 17 -27.22 9.59 64.65
CA ALA A 17 -27.57 8.37 63.92
C ALA A 17 -27.43 8.50 62.39
N PRO A 18 -27.25 7.38 61.65
CA PRO A 18 -26.97 7.41 60.21
C PRO A 18 -28.24 7.55 59.36
N GLU A 19 -28.23 8.50 58.43
CA GLU A 19 -29.19 8.59 57.33
C GLU A 19 -28.97 7.46 56.31
N GLN A 20 -30.07 6.80 55.93
CA GLN A 20 -30.11 5.74 54.93
C GLN A 20 -29.77 6.25 53.53
N PRO A 21 -28.78 5.67 52.81
CA PRO A 21 -28.61 5.95 51.39
C PRO A 21 -29.64 5.14 50.58
N ARG A 22 -30.43 5.87 49.79
CA ARG A 22 -31.30 5.36 48.72
C ARG A 22 -30.60 4.24 47.92
N ARG A 23 -31.23 3.06 47.86
CA ARG A 23 -30.86 1.92 47.00
C ARG A 23 -30.73 2.38 45.54
N ARG A 24 -29.50 2.57 45.07
CA ARG A 24 -29.14 2.47 43.64
C ARG A 24 -28.80 1.01 43.37
N LEU A 25 -29.49 0.37 42.42
CA LEU A 25 -29.09 -0.93 41.89
C LEU A 25 -27.67 -0.84 41.32
N GLY A 26 -26.72 -1.47 42.00
CA GLY A 26 -25.36 -1.67 41.51
C GLY A 26 -25.33 -2.79 40.49
N LEU A 27 -25.08 -2.45 39.22
CA LEU A 27 -24.56 -3.39 38.24
C LEU A 27 -23.06 -3.63 38.55
N PRO A 28 -22.55 -4.88 38.51
CA PRO A 28 -21.14 -5.17 38.77
C PRO A 28 -20.25 -4.41 37.78
N GLY A 29 -19.41 -3.52 38.31
CA GLY A 29 -18.45 -2.75 37.54
C GLY A 29 -17.35 -3.64 36.97
N LEU A 30 -17.26 -3.72 35.65
CA LEU A 30 -16.07 -4.15 34.93
C LEU A 30 -14.91 -3.20 35.25
N GLY A 31 -14.16 -3.54 36.29
CA GLY A 31 -12.84 -2.98 36.58
C GLY A 31 -11.92 -3.22 35.38
N ARG A 32 -11.77 -2.22 34.52
CA ARG A 32 -10.67 -2.21 33.55
C ARG A 32 -9.38 -1.97 34.32
N SER A 33 -8.62 -3.03 34.54
CA SER A 33 -7.23 -2.92 35.01
C SER A 33 -6.45 -1.99 34.06
N PRO A 34 -5.90 -0.85 34.52
CA PRO A 34 -5.29 0.18 33.67
C PRO A 34 -4.02 -0.26 32.91
N GLY A 35 -3.40 -1.40 33.28
CA GLY A 35 -2.08 -1.81 32.79
C GLY A 35 -2.06 -2.62 31.49
N GLY A 36 -2.99 -3.56 31.30
CA GLY A 36 -2.88 -4.57 30.22
C GLY A 36 -3.05 -4.01 28.79
N GLY A 37 -3.92 -3.02 28.60
CA GLY A 37 -4.16 -2.41 27.29
C GLY A 37 -3.06 -1.46 26.80
N GLN A 38 -2.18 -1.00 27.69
CA GLN A 38 -1.09 -0.07 27.36
C GLN A 38 0.20 -0.81 26.98
N LEU A 39 0.49 -1.93 27.65
CA LEU A 39 1.66 -2.75 27.37
C LEU A 39 1.61 -3.34 25.94
N LEU A 40 0.48 -3.92 25.55
CA LEU A 40 0.27 -4.46 24.19
C LEU A 40 0.40 -3.38 23.10
N ARG A 41 -0.08 -2.16 23.34
CA ARG A 41 0.01 -1.06 22.37
C ARG A 41 1.45 -0.62 22.11
N ASN A 42 2.26 -0.55 23.17
CA ASN A 42 3.67 -0.19 23.05
C ASN A 42 4.46 -1.30 22.36
N ALA A 43 4.21 -2.57 22.72
CA ALA A 43 4.82 -3.72 22.06
C ALA A 43 4.52 -3.75 20.55
N TYR A 44 3.26 -3.57 20.14
CA TYR A 44 2.91 -3.53 18.71
C TYR A 44 3.50 -2.32 17.98
N ALA A 45 3.59 -1.15 18.63
CA ALA A 45 4.20 0.04 18.02
C ALA A 45 5.70 -0.16 17.75
N LEU A 46 6.42 -0.81 18.68
CA LEU A 46 7.85 -1.12 18.54
C LEU A 46 8.09 -2.24 17.51
N MET A 47 7.22 -3.25 17.46
CA MET A 47 7.29 -4.29 16.42
C MET A 47 7.03 -3.70 15.02
N LEU A 48 6.02 -2.83 14.89
CA LEU A 48 5.73 -2.14 13.63
C LEU A 48 6.88 -1.23 13.20
N ASN A 49 7.48 -0.49 14.14
CA ASN A 49 8.69 0.30 13.89
C ASN A 49 9.79 -0.56 13.27
N THR A 50 10.09 -1.69 13.91
CA THR A 50 11.16 -2.60 13.47
C THR A 50 10.91 -3.13 12.07
N GLY A 51 9.67 -3.52 11.75
CA GLY A 51 9.30 -3.97 10.40
C GLY A 51 9.43 -2.88 9.34
N ILE A 52 8.92 -1.66 9.62
CA ILE A 52 9.01 -0.53 8.69
C ILE A 52 10.48 -0.14 8.44
N SER A 53 11.28 -0.03 9.50
CA SER A 53 12.71 0.31 9.40
C SER A 53 13.50 -0.76 8.66
N ALA A 54 13.16 -2.03 8.79
CA ALA A 54 13.80 -3.12 8.05
C ALA A 54 13.53 -3.04 6.54
N VAL A 55 12.27 -2.86 6.15
CA VAL A 55 11.88 -2.76 4.73
C VAL A 55 12.49 -1.52 4.07
N LEU A 56 12.36 -0.35 4.71
CA LEU A 56 12.96 0.89 4.20
C LEU A 56 14.50 0.82 4.22
N GLY A 57 15.08 0.11 5.18
CA GLY A 57 16.52 -0.13 5.28
C GLY A 57 17.06 -0.99 4.14
N LEU A 58 16.39 -2.10 3.80
CA LEU A 58 16.73 -2.92 2.65
C LEU A 58 16.57 -2.14 1.33
N GLY A 59 15.47 -1.39 1.19
CA GLY A 59 15.26 -0.52 0.03
C GLY A 59 16.37 0.53 -0.13
N TYR A 60 16.83 1.14 0.97
CA TYR A 60 17.96 2.08 0.95
C TYR A 60 19.23 1.44 0.41
N TRP A 61 19.59 0.24 0.87
CA TRP A 61 20.81 -0.42 0.42
C TRP A 61 20.71 -0.93 -1.03
N LEU A 62 19.51 -1.29 -1.48
CA LEU A 62 19.28 -1.64 -2.88
C LEU A 62 19.53 -0.42 -3.78
N LEU A 63 18.98 0.74 -3.44
CA LEU A 63 19.24 1.96 -4.19
C LEU A 63 20.72 2.37 -4.09
N ALA A 64 21.35 2.21 -2.92
CA ALA A 64 22.77 2.52 -2.77
C ALA A 64 23.62 1.65 -3.70
N ALA A 65 23.37 0.34 -3.77
CA ALA A 65 24.09 -0.56 -4.69
C ALA A 65 23.86 -0.24 -6.18
N ARG A 66 22.72 0.38 -6.53
CA ARG A 66 22.39 0.72 -7.93
C ARG A 66 22.90 2.10 -8.37
N TYR A 67 22.93 3.07 -7.47
CA TYR A 67 23.28 4.46 -7.80
C TYR A 67 24.70 4.86 -7.39
N TYR A 68 25.35 4.07 -6.53
CA TYR A 68 26.70 4.35 -6.05
C TYR A 68 27.66 3.25 -6.44
N SER A 69 28.95 3.60 -6.57
CA SER A 69 30.00 2.60 -6.73
C SER A 69 30.12 1.74 -5.47
N GLU A 70 30.53 0.49 -5.65
CA GLU A 70 30.70 -0.48 -4.56
C GLU A 70 31.68 0.04 -3.50
N ALA A 71 32.76 0.72 -3.90
CA ALA A 71 33.69 1.37 -2.99
C ALA A 71 33.03 2.51 -2.15
N ALA A 72 32.14 3.32 -2.74
CA ALA A 72 31.42 4.37 -2.01
C ALA A 72 30.42 3.79 -1.01
N VAL A 73 29.70 2.73 -1.41
CA VAL A 73 28.84 1.95 -0.50
C VAL A 73 29.65 1.35 0.65
N GLY A 74 30.83 0.84 0.33
CA GLY A 74 31.83 0.31 1.27
C GLY A 74 32.28 1.31 2.32
N GLN A 75 32.80 2.46 1.90
CA GLN A 75 33.26 3.52 2.80
C GLN A 75 32.10 4.10 3.64
N GLY A 76 30.96 4.34 2.99
CA GLY A 76 29.76 4.85 3.67
C GLY A 76 29.25 3.90 4.75
N SER A 77 29.15 2.60 4.43
CA SER A 77 28.71 1.58 5.39
C SER A 77 29.72 1.35 6.52
N ALA A 78 31.03 1.41 6.24
CA ALA A 78 32.08 1.35 7.26
C ALA A 78 31.95 2.48 8.29
N ALA A 79 31.75 3.72 7.83
CA ALA A 79 31.55 4.87 8.69
C ALA A 79 30.24 4.80 9.47
N ILE A 80 29.15 4.30 8.86
CA ILE A 80 27.87 4.05 9.56
C ILE A 80 28.07 3.00 10.67
N ALA A 81 28.81 1.93 10.40
CA ALA A 81 29.09 0.89 11.39
C ALA A 81 29.89 1.45 12.58
N ALA A 82 30.98 2.19 12.31
CA ALA A 82 31.79 2.83 13.35
C ALA A 82 30.98 3.85 14.16
N MET A 83 30.16 4.66 13.49
CA MET A 83 29.26 5.61 14.14
C MET A 83 28.30 4.91 15.11
N LYS A 84 27.66 3.82 14.68
CA LYS A 84 26.73 3.03 15.51
C LYS A 84 27.44 2.37 16.69
N PHE A 85 28.64 1.83 16.47
CA PHE A 85 29.44 1.21 17.53
C PHE A 85 29.80 2.23 18.62
N LEU A 86 30.38 3.37 18.24
CA LEU A 86 30.84 4.41 19.16
C LEU A 86 29.66 5.01 19.96
N ALA A 87 28.56 5.32 19.28
CA ALA A 87 27.37 5.82 19.94
C ALA A 87 26.70 4.76 20.85
N GLY A 88 26.82 3.48 20.50
CA GLY A 88 26.29 2.37 21.27
C GLY A 88 26.93 2.19 22.66
N LEU A 89 28.19 2.64 22.85
CA LEU A 89 28.93 2.51 24.12
C LEU A 89 28.20 3.12 25.32
N THR A 90 27.40 4.17 25.07
CA THR A 90 26.58 4.84 26.09
C THR A 90 25.10 4.50 25.90
N ALA A 91 24.63 4.38 24.66
CA ALA A 91 23.21 4.28 24.35
C ALA A 91 22.54 2.99 24.87
N VAL A 92 23.22 1.83 24.83
CA VAL A 92 22.57 0.55 25.20
C VAL A 92 22.15 0.54 26.67
N THR A 93 23.01 1.05 27.55
CA THR A 93 22.75 1.06 29.00
C THR A 93 21.91 2.24 29.45
N LEU A 94 22.12 3.41 28.82
CA LEU A 94 21.38 4.61 29.17
C LEU A 94 19.93 4.56 28.66
N THR A 95 19.65 3.92 27.53
CA THR A 95 18.28 3.75 27.02
C THR A 95 17.40 2.98 28.02
N GLY A 96 17.90 1.87 28.55
CA GLY A 96 17.21 1.10 29.60
C GLY A 96 17.05 1.88 30.90
N ALA A 97 18.09 2.61 31.31
CA ALA A 97 18.04 3.46 32.50
C ALA A 97 17.02 4.60 32.35
N LEU A 98 16.97 5.28 31.20
CA LEU A 98 16.00 6.34 30.92
C LEU A 98 14.57 5.81 30.93
N ALA A 99 14.32 4.65 30.30
CA ALA A 99 13.00 4.03 30.32
C ALA A 99 12.52 3.66 31.74
N ARG A 100 13.45 3.30 32.64
CA ARG A 100 13.16 2.94 34.04
C ARG A 100 13.01 4.15 34.96
N PHE A 101 13.91 5.14 34.86
CA PHE A 101 14.03 6.23 35.84
C PHE A 101 13.22 7.47 35.47
N ILE A 102 12.91 7.72 34.20
CA ILE A 102 12.04 8.84 33.80
C ILE A 102 10.65 8.77 34.46
N PRO A 103 9.95 7.61 34.47
CA PRO A 103 8.63 7.52 35.11
C PRO A 103 8.56 7.95 36.59
N VAL A 104 9.68 7.92 37.30
CA VAL A 104 9.78 8.26 38.73
C VAL A 104 10.52 9.58 39.00
N ALA A 105 11.05 10.25 37.97
CA ALA A 105 11.92 11.41 38.12
C ALA A 105 11.17 12.71 38.52
N GLY A 106 9.86 12.78 38.32
CA GLY A 106 9.04 13.92 38.74
C GLY A 106 9.55 15.26 38.22
N ARG A 107 9.69 16.26 39.10
CA ARG A 107 10.23 17.60 38.77
C ARG A 107 11.66 17.59 38.20
N ALA A 108 12.46 16.55 38.46
CA ALA A 108 13.82 16.43 37.96
C ALA A 108 13.92 15.90 36.51
N THR A 109 12.80 15.48 35.90
CA THR A 109 12.77 14.83 34.58
C THR A 109 13.53 15.58 33.49
N GLY A 110 13.29 16.89 33.34
CA GLY A 110 13.97 17.69 32.31
C GLY A 110 15.48 17.78 32.53
N ARG A 111 15.91 17.91 33.79
CA ARG A 111 17.33 17.97 34.16
C ARG A 111 18.03 16.62 33.97
N LEU A 112 17.34 15.51 34.27
CA LEU A 112 17.82 14.15 34.05
C LEU A 112 18.07 13.88 32.57
N ILE A 113 17.08 14.21 31.71
CA ILE A 113 17.20 14.04 30.25
C ILE A 113 18.36 14.88 29.71
N PHE A 114 18.42 16.17 30.05
CA PHE A 114 19.48 17.06 29.57
C PHE A 114 20.88 16.61 30.01
N ARG A 115 21.07 16.27 31.29
CA ARG A 115 22.36 15.78 31.80
C ARG A 115 22.79 14.48 31.13
N THR A 116 21.83 13.58 30.87
CA THR A 116 22.12 12.33 30.16
C THR A 116 22.52 12.58 28.72
N TYR A 117 21.84 13.47 28.00
CA TYR A 117 22.20 13.86 26.64
C TYR A 117 23.58 14.52 26.58
N ALA A 118 23.85 15.50 27.44
CA ALA A 118 25.13 16.19 27.46
C ALA A 118 26.29 15.26 27.86
N GLY A 119 26.13 14.49 28.95
CA GLY A 119 27.16 13.59 29.44
C GLY A 119 27.47 12.45 28.46
N SER A 120 26.44 11.83 27.88
CA SER A 120 26.66 10.79 26.86
C SER A 120 27.30 11.36 25.59
N SER A 121 26.88 12.55 25.15
CA SER A 121 27.45 13.20 23.95
C SER A 121 28.94 13.51 24.13
N LEU A 122 29.35 13.94 25.32
CA LEU A 122 30.77 14.15 25.64
C LEU A 122 31.56 12.84 25.57
N VAL A 123 31.05 11.77 26.18
CA VAL A 123 31.72 10.46 26.19
C VAL A 123 31.87 9.90 24.77
N VAL A 124 30.82 9.94 23.95
CA VAL A 124 30.88 9.41 22.57
C VAL A 124 31.71 10.31 21.65
N ALA A 125 31.76 11.63 21.89
CA ALA A 125 32.63 12.53 21.16
C ALA A 125 34.12 12.27 21.49
N LEU A 126 34.45 12.02 22.77
CA LEU A 126 35.80 11.60 23.16
C LEU A 126 36.17 10.25 22.55
N ALA A 127 35.25 9.27 22.57
CA ALA A 127 35.47 7.97 21.94
C ALA A 127 35.66 8.10 20.41
N ALA A 128 34.89 8.96 19.74
CA ALA A 128 35.08 9.29 18.34
C ALA A 128 36.44 9.97 18.09
N GLY A 129 36.87 10.86 18.98
CA GLY A 129 38.21 11.47 18.93
C GLY A 129 39.32 10.42 19.00
N VAL A 130 39.23 9.45 19.93
CA VAL A 130 40.18 8.34 20.02
C VAL A 130 40.16 7.46 18.77
N PHE A 131 38.98 7.18 18.22
CA PHE A 131 38.86 6.45 16.96
C PHE A 131 39.54 7.21 15.80
N LEU A 132 39.33 8.53 15.70
CA LEU A 132 39.96 9.37 14.69
C LEU A 132 41.49 9.44 14.84
N LEU A 133 42.00 9.49 16.08
CA LEU A 133 43.44 9.47 16.37
C LEU A 133 44.11 8.12 16.07
N THR A 134 43.32 7.06 15.92
CA THR A 134 43.83 5.70 15.63
C THR A 134 43.54 5.26 14.19
N LEU A 135 43.07 6.16 13.30
CA LEU A 135 42.64 5.85 11.93
C LEU A 135 43.67 5.05 11.12
N ASP A 136 44.97 5.30 11.32
CA ASP A 136 46.05 4.57 10.65
C ASP A 136 46.00 3.06 10.93
N ALA A 137 45.43 2.63 12.06
CA ALA A 137 45.24 1.23 12.42
C ALA A 137 43.97 0.60 11.82
N TRP A 138 43.07 1.38 11.21
CA TRP A 138 41.73 0.92 10.79
C TRP A 138 41.58 0.67 9.27
N GLY A 139 42.65 0.64 8.49
CA GLY A 139 42.60 0.21 7.09
C GLY A 139 41.95 1.21 6.11
N PRO A 140 41.89 0.88 4.81
CA PRO A 140 41.61 1.84 3.74
C PRO A 140 40.16 2.36 3.71
N SER A 141 39.19 1.60 4.23
CA SER A 141 37.77 1.98 4.25
C SER A 141 37.47 3.26 5.04
N TYR A 142 38.36 3.64 5.97
CA TYR A 142 38.23 4.86 6.78
C TYR A 142 39.12 6.01 6.31
N ARG A 143 39.86 5.84 5.20
CA ARG A 143 40.86 6.82 4.76
C ARG A 143 40.26 8.21 4.50
N PHE A 144 39.01 8.29 4.05
CA PHE A 144 38.32 9.56 3.80
C PHE A 144 38.11 10.42 5.07
N LEU A 145 38.26 9.84 6.27
CA LEU A 145 38.15 10.55 7.55
C LEU A 145 39.44 11.27 7.98
N HIS A 146 40.57 11.12 7.27
CA HIS A 146 41.81 11.83 7.60
C HIS A 146 41.71 13.34 7.39
N SER A 147 40.81 13.78 6.52
CA SER A 147 40.58 15.20 6.27
C SER A 147 39.80 15.84 7.43
N PRO A 148 40.16 17.08 7.86
CA PRO A 148 39.59 17.70 9.06
C PRO A 148 38.07 17.93 8.98
N LEU A 149 37.55 18.22 7.78
CA LEU A 149 36.11 18.44 7.58
C LEU A 149 35.28 17.14 7.72
N PRO A 150 35.60 16.03 7.01
CA PRO A 150 35.01 14.72 7.28
C PRO A 150 35.18 14.22 8.72
N ALA A 151 36.34 14.47 9.35
CA ALA A 151 36.58 14.10 10.75
C ALA A 151 35.61 14.83 11.70
N ALA A 152 35.48 16.15 11.56
CA ALA A 152 34.53 16.95 12.34
C ALA A 152 33.08 16.52 12.08
N GLY A 153 32.73 16.28 10.81
CA GLY A 153 31.42 15.76 10.41
C GLY A 153 31.11 14.39 11.04
N PHE A 154 32.10 13.51 11.14
CA PHE A 154 31.97 12.20 11.78
C PHE A 154 31.71 12.30 13.28
N VAL A 155 32.41 13.19 14.00
CA VAL A 155 32.12 13.44 15.43
C VAL A 155 30.68 13.92 15.63
N VAL A 156 30.23 14.87 14.81
CA VAL A 156 28.84 15.35 14.83
C VAL A 156 27.85 14.22 14.54
N ALA A 157 28.16 13.34 13.58
CA ALA A 157 27.35 12.19 13.25
C ALA A 157 27.22 11.20 14.41
N VAL A 158 28.32 10.88 15.10
CA VAL A 158 28.34 10.01 16.29
C VAL A 158 27.47 10.61 17.40
N VAL A 159 27.60 11.91 17.67
CA VAL A 159 26.78 12.61 18.66
C VAL A 159 25.30 12.60 18.26
N ALA A 160 24.99 12.90 17.00
CA ALA A 160 23.62 12.93 16.49
C ALA A 160 22.95 11.54 16.58
N TRP A 161 23.67 10.47 16.22
CA TRP A 161 23.17 9.10 16.33
C TRP A 161 22.96 8.66 17.78
N ASN A 162 23.87 9.06 18.69
CA ASN A 162 23.70 8.84 20.13
C ASN A 162 22.42 9.52 20.64
N LEU A 163 22.20 10.79 20.28
CA LEU A 163 20.98 11.52 20.67
C LEU A 163 19.71 10.87 20.10
N LEU A 164 19.72 10.46 18.84
CA LEU A 164 18.60 9.74 18.22
C LEU A 164 18.25 8.47 18.99
N THR A 165 19.26 7.68 19.36
CA THR A 165 19.04 6.41 20.08
C THR A 165 18.53 6.65 21.51
N LEU A 166 19.11 7.60 22.24
CA LEU A 166 18.67 7.93 23.60
C LEU A 166 17.25 8.51 23.63
N GLN A 167 16.86 9.22 22.58
CA GLN A 167 15.54 9.81 22.45
C GLN A 167 14.43 8.76 22.41
N ASP A 168 14.67 7.60 21.81
CA ASP A 168 13.72 6.48 21.86
C ASP A 168 13.50 5.99 23.29
N GLY A 169 14.58 5.92 24.09
CA GLY A 169 14.50 5.66 25.53
C GLY A 169 13.72 6.72 26.30
N VAL A 170 13.92 7.99 25.98
CA VAL A 170 13.20 9.11 26.60
C VAL A 170 11.71 9.07 26.28
N LEU A 171 11.35 8.90 25.01
CA LEU A 171 9.95 8.82 24.58
C LEU A 171 9.25 7.60 25.20
N THR A 172 9.96 6.49 25.32
CA THR A 172 9.46 5.29 26.00
C THR A 172 9.23 5.54 27.49
N GLY A 173 10.20 6.15 28.19
CA GLY A 173 10.08 6.52 29.61
C GLY A 173 8.97 7.54 29.88
N LEU A 174 8.74 8.49 28.98
CA LEU A 174 7.64 9.47 29.03
C LEU A 174 6.27 8.87 28.61
N ARG A 175 6.17 7.54 28.46
CA ARG A 175 4.96 6.82 28.02
C ARG A 175 4.40 7.31 26.68
N SER A 176 5.29 7.74 25.79
CA SER A 176 4.99 8.35 24.49
C SER A 176 5.62 7.56 23.33
N ALA A 177 5.77 6.24 23.50
CA ALA A 177 6.42 5.31 22.56
C ALA A 177 5.83 5.28 21.14
N LEU A 178 4.62 5.83 20.92
CA LEU A 178 4.04 6.00 19.57
C LEU A 178 4.81 7.01 18.70
N TRP A 179 5.59 7.90 19.29
CA TRP A 179 6.43 8.85 18.53
C TRP A 179 7.71 8.22 18.00
N VAL A 180 8.16 7.10 18.58
CA VAL A 180 9.33 6.33 18.13
C VAL A 180 9.16 5.84 16.68
N PRO A 181 8.09 5.11 16.30
CA PRO A 181 7.88 4.72 14.91
C PRO A 181 7.72 5.91 13.96
N VAL A 182 7.13 7.02 14.41
CA VAL A 182 6.98 8.22 13.59
C VAL A 182 8.35 8.82 13.25
N GLY A 183 9.19 9.05 14.26
CA GLY A 183 10.54 9.59 14.07
C GLY A 183 11.40 8.71 13.18
N ASN A 184 11.42 7.40 13.46
CA ASN A 184 12.21 6.45 12.69
C ASN A 184 11.71 6.27 11.25
N THR A 185 10.40 6.38 11.01
CA THR A 185 9.85 6.37 9.64
C THR A 185 10.24 7.63 8.88
N VAL A 186 10.12 8.82 9.50
CA VAL A 186 10.54 10.09 8.89
C VAL A 186 12.04 10.06 8.58
N PHE A 187 12.86 9.64 9.55
CA PHE A 187 14.30 9.43 9.36
C PHE A 187 14.58 8.52 8.16
N SER A 188 13.93 7.35 8.12
CA SER A 188 14.17 6.36 7.05
C SER A 188 13.73 6.85 5.68
N ALA A 189 12.59 7.53 5.58
CA ALA A 189 12.07 8.08 4.33
C ALA A 189 12.89 9.26 3.80
N VAL A 190 13.25 10.21 4.67
CA VAL A 190 14.10 11.35 4.30
C VAL A 190 15.48 10.86 3.85
N LYS A 191 16.07 9.93 4.58
CA LYS A 191 17.36 9.33 4.23
C LYS A 191 17.35 8.68 2.86
N LEU A 192 16.25 7.99 2.51
CA LEU A 192 16.07 7.37 1.20
C LEU A 192 15.99 8.42 0.08
N GLY A 193 15.23 9.50 0.29
CA GLY A 193 15.16 10.61 -0.69
C GLY A 193 16.49 11.34 -0.85
N LEU A 194 17.20 11.59 0.26
CA LEU A 194 18.51 12.24 0.24
C LEU A 194 19.58 11.38 -0.44
N LEU A 195 19.52 10.06 -0.32
CA LEU A 195 20.43 9.16 -1.03
C LEU A 195 20.35 9.35 -2.54
N ILE A 196 19.13 9.40 -3.09
CA ILE A 196 18.90 9.61 -4.52
C ILE A 196 19.41 11.00 -4.93
N ALA A 197 19.06 12.04 -4.17
CA ALA A 197 19.51 13.41 -4.45
C ALA A 197 21.05 13.56 -4.41
N PHE A 198 21.72 12.88 -3.48
CA PHE A 198 23.17 12.94 -3.34
C PHE A 198 23.93 11.98 -4.27
N ALA A 199 23.25 11.10 -5.00
CA ALA A 199 23.91 10.19 -5.94
C ALA A 199 24.67 10.97 -7.02
N VAL A 200 24.08 12.06 -7.49
CA VAL A 200 24.69 12.95 -8.49
C VAL A 200 25.57 14.02 -7.83
N ALA A 201 25.12 14.61 -6.70
CA ALA A 201 25.78 15.77 -6.11
C ALA A 201 27.06 15.45 -5.33
N ILE A 202 27.12 14.31 -4.62
CA ILE A 202 28.27 13.94 -3.79
C ILE A 202 28.48 12.41 -3.84
N PRO A 203 28.91 11.85 -5.00
CA PRO A 203 28.86 10.41 -5.27
C PRO A 203 29.71 9.55 -4.32
N MET A 204 30.76 10.09 -3.71
CA MET A 204 31.61 9.30 -2.78
C MET A 204 31.11 9.33 -1.33
N ALA A 205 30.52 10.45 -0.88
CA ALA A 205 30.11 10.63 0.51
C ALA A 205 28.60 10.52 0.73
N GLY A 206 27.80 10.50 -0.34
CA GLY A 206 26.34 10.62 -0.27
C GLY A 206 25.65 9.52 0.54
N VAL A 207 26.21 8.29 0.57
CA VAL A 207 25.73 7.21 1.45
C VAL A 207 25.83 7.63 2.93
N PHE A 208 26.98 8.10 3.39
CA PHE A 208 27.15 8.53 4.79
C PHE A 208 26.37 9.83 5.08
N VAL A 209 26.49 10.83 4.21
CA VAL A 209 25.88 12.17 4.42
C VAL A 209 24.36 12.10 4.43
N SER A 210 23.73 11.24 3.61
CA SER A 210 22.28 11.03 3.64
C SER A 210 21.79 10.52 5.00
N TRP A 211 22.53 9.65 5.68
CA TRP A 211 22.24 9.24 7.05
C TRP A 211 22.32 10.43 8.01
N VAL A 212 23.44 11.15 8.01
CA VAL A 212 23.69 12.25 8.96
C VAL A 212 22.64 13.35 8.82
N ALA A 213 22.36 13.79 7.59
CA ALA A 213 21.37 14.81 7.32
C ALA A 213 19.95 14.38 7.73
N ALA A 214 19.59 13.11 7.51
CA ALA A 214 18.29 12.58 7.91
C ALA A 214 18.12 12.53 9.44
N ILE A 215 19.19 12.29 10.22
CA ILE A 215 19.10 12.26 11.70
C ILE A 215 18.55 13.58 12.23
N ALA A 216 18.97 14.72 11.67
CA ALA A 216 18.52 16.05 12.08
C ALA A 216 17.00 16.21 11.97
N THR A 217 16.38 15.62 10.93
CA THR A 217 14.93 15.69 10.70
C THR A 217 14.10 14.92 11.72
N SER A 218 14.71 13.98 12.45
CA SER A 218 14.07 13.27 13.56
C SER A 218 14.43 13.89 14.91
N VAL A 219 15.72 14.13 15.16
CA VAL A 219 16.23 14.57 16.47
C VAL A 219 15.71 15.96 16.85
N LEU A 220 15.73 16.92 15.90
CA LEU A 220 15.35 18.31 16.22
C LEU A 220 13.85 18.44 16.54
N PRO A 221 12.90 17.96 15.72
CA PRO A 221 11.47 18.12 16.02
C PRO A 221 11.03 17.32 17.24
N LEU A 222 11.52 16.08 17.40
CA LEU A 222 11.20 15.28 18.57
C LEU A 222 11.87 15.84 19.83
N GLY A 223 13.07 16.41 19.73
CA GLY A 223 13.78 17.02 20.85
C GLY A 223 13.00 18.23 21.35
N TRP A 224 12.54 19.08 20.42
CA TRP A 224 11.65 20.19 20.70
C TRP A 224 10.36 19.73 21.37
N LEU A 225 9.71 18.68 20.83
CA LEU A 225 8.49 18.11 21.41
C LEU A 225 8.69 17.60 22.86
N VAL A 226 9.81 16.91 23.10
CA VAL A 226 10.18 16.38 24.42
C VAL A 226 10.29 17.51 25.42
N PHE A 227 11.14 18.52 25.17
CA PHE A 227 11.41 19.58 26.14
C PHE A 227 10.27 20.60 26.26
N ARG A 228 9.55 20.92 25.17
CA ARG A 228 8.49 21.95 25.20
C ARG A 228 7.13 21.43 25.65
N ARG A 229 6.80 20.16 25.41
CA ARG A 229 5.45 19.62 25.68
C ARG A 229 5.44 18.39 26.58
N LEU A 230 6.25 17.38 26.29
CA LEU A 230 6.14 16.09 26.99
C LEU A 230 6.69 16.15 28.41
N VAL A 231 7.86 16.77 28.61
CA VAL A 231 8.47 16.95 29.94
C VAL A 231 7.58 17.81 30.84
N PRO A 232 7.11 19.01 30.46
CA PRO A 232 6.23 19.81 31.32
C PRO A 232 4.93 19.09 31.69
N ARG A 233 4.35 18.33 30.75
CA ARG A 233 3.14 17.54 30.99
C ARG A 233 3.39 16.40 31.97
N HIS A 234 4.53 15.72 31.87
CA HIS A 234 4.91 14.65 32.77
C HIS A 234 5.15 15.16 34.20
N VAL A 235 5.87 16.28 34.34
CA VAL A 235 6.12 16.92 35.63
C VAL A 235 4.81 17.24 36.35
N LYS A 236 3.85 17.90 35.66
CA LYS A 236 2.52 18.20 36.23
C LYS A 236 1.75 16.94 36.65
N ALA A 237 1.90 15.84 35.93
CA ALA A 237 1.15 14.61 36.20
C ALA A 237 1.76 13.75 37.33
N THR A 238 3.00 14.03 37.74
CA THR A 238 3.76 13.20 38.69
C THR A 238 4.19 13.95 39.94
N GLU A 239 3.79 15.23 40.04
CA GLU A 239 4.21 16.17 41.08
C GLU A 239 3.91 15.70 42.51
N GLU A 240 2.79 14.99 42.71
CA GLU A 240 2.32 14.56 44.03
C GLU A 240 2.91 13.22 44.51
N HIS A 241 3.48 12.39 43.60
CA HIS A 241 3.80 10.98 43.91
C HIS A 241 5.24 10.56 43.55
N ALA A 242 6.03 11.41 42.91
CA ALA A 242 7.36 11.06 42.40
C ALA A 242 8.51 11.34 43.38
N ARG A 243 9.39 10.35 43.58
CA ARG A 243 10.68 10.52 44.29
C ARG A 243 11.82 10.47 43.27
N PRO A 244 12.58 11.57 43.09
CA PRO A 244 13.68 11.59 42.12
C PRO A 244 14.75 10.55 42.51
N PRO A 245 15.24 9.75 41.55
CA PRO A 245 16.21 8.71 41.83
C PRO A 245 17.56 9.29 42.25
N THR A 246 18.25 8.62 43.17
CA THR A 246 19.61 9.00 43.58
C THR A 246 20.64 8.54 42.56
N LEU A 247 21.76 9.27 42.43
CA LEU A 247 22.85 8.89 41.52
C LEU A 247 23.42 7.49 41.85
N LYS A 248 23.36 7.07 43.12
CA LYS A 248 23.80 5.75 43.57
C LYS A 248 22.89 4.62 43.06
N GLU A 249 21.58 4.84 43.01
CA GLU A 249 20.61 3.88 42.45
C GLU A 249 20.76 3.76 40.93
N VAL A 250 20.95 4.88 40.24
CA VAL A 250 21.22 4.90 38.79
C VAL A 250 22.54 4.19 38.49
N GLY A 251 23.60 4.48 39.24
CA GLY A 251 24.92 3.85 39.07
C GLY A 251 24.91 2.34 39.33
N ARG A 252 24.22 1.87 40.38
CA ARG A 252 24.08 0.43 40.68
C ARG A 252 23.26 -0.30 39.60
N PHE A 253 22.22 0.35 39.06
CA PHE A 253 21.44 -0.21 37.95
C PHE A 253 22.29 -0.32 36.68
N LEU A 254 23.04 0.73 36.34
CA LEU A 254 23.93 0.74 35.17
C LEU A 254 25.00 -0.36 35.30
N ALA A 255 25.67 -0.49 36.44
CA ALA A 255 26.72 -1.49 36.64
C ALA A 255 26.27 -2.95 36.44
N GLY A 256 25.00 -3.27 36.77
CA GLY A 256 24.46 -4.63 36.62
C GLY A 256 24.04 -4.99 35.19
N ASP A 257 23.66 -4.01 34.38
CA ASP A 257 23.19 -4.20 32.99
C ASP A 257 24.31 -3.97 31.95
N TYR A 258 25.43 -3.36 32.39
CA TYR A 258 26.53 -2.91 31.53
C TYR A 258 27.24 -4.05 30.79
N THR A 259 27.63 -5.10 31.51
CA THR A 259 28.59 -6.08 30.99
C THR A 259 28.01 -6.93 29.84
N GLY A 260 26.81 -7.49 30.01
CA GLY A 260 26.17 -8.31 28.95
C GLY A 260 25.77 -7.48 27.73
N SER A 261 25.30 -6.25 27.96
CA SER A 261 24.93 -5.29 26.93
C SER A 261 26.13 -4.87 26.07
N LEU A 262 27.30 -4.64 26.67
CA LEU A 262 28.52 -4.33 25.94
C LEU A 262 29.01 -5.49 25.06
N PHE A 263 28.97 -6.73 25.54
CA PHE A 263 29.32 -7.89 24.71
C PHE A 263 28.36 -8.03 23.52
N SER A 264 27.06 -7.83 23.76
CA SER A 264 26.09 -7.83 22.67
C SER A 264 26.32 -6.68 21.68
N LEU A 265 26.68 -5.49 22.16
CA LEU A 265 27.02 -4.33 21.32
C LEU A 265 28.23 -4.63 20.43
N ALA A 266 29.28 -5.21 21.01
CA ALA A 266 30.50 -5.55 20.29
C ALA A 266 30.22 -6.56 19.17
N VAL A 267 29.47 -7.64 19.44
CA VAL A 267 29.10 -8.61 18.40
C VAL A 267 28.32 -7.94 17.26
N VAL A 268 27.39 -7.05 17.57
CA VAL A 268 26.49 -6.45 16.57
C VAL A 268 27.18 -5.37 15.73
N TYR A 269 27.99 -4.50 16.34
CA TYR A 269 28.52 -3.32 15.66
C TYR A 269 30.04 -3.28 15.52
N LEU A 270 30.81 -4.02 16.33
CA LEU A 270 32.27 -4.07 16.17
C LEU A 270 32.67 -5.03 15.05
N VAL A 271 31.93 -6.12 14.82
CA VAL A 271 32.25 -7.06 13.73
C VAL A 271 32.28 -6.36 12.36
N PRO A 272 31.28 -5.55 11.95
CA PRO A 272 31.38 -4.82 10.68
C PRO A 272 32.52 -3.81 10.63
N VAL A 273 32.91 -3.22 11.77
CA VAL A 273 34.07 -2.30 11.84
C VAL A 273 35.38 -3.05 11.64
N ILE A 274 35.53 -4.24 12.24
CA ILE A 274 36.69 -5.10 12.05
C ILE A 274 36.78 -5.57 10.60
N VAL A 275 35.66 -6.00 10.01
CA VAL A 275 35.63 -6.43 8.61
C VAL A 275 36.04 -5.27 7.72
N ALA A 276 35.43 -4.10 7.86
CA ALA A 276 35.76 -2.90 7.09
C ALA A 276 37.24 -2.48 7.21
N ALA A 277 37.89 -2.80 8.33
CA ALA A 277 39.30 -2.48 8.56
C ALA A 277 40.28 -3.46 7.90
N GLN A 278 39.86 -4.70 7.63
CA GLN A 278 40.73 -5.74 7.08
C GLN A 278 40.51 -6.04 5.61
N VAL A 279 39.36 -5.65 5.05
CA VAL A 279 39.00 -5.90 3.65
C VAL A 279 38.95 -4.60 2.84
N SER A 280 38.89 -4.73 1.52
CA SER A 280 38.71 -3.58 0.63
C SER A 280 37.35 -2.89 0.86
N ALA A 281 37.19 -1.65 0.40
CA ALA A 281 35.91 -0.97 0.52
C ALA A 281 34.80 -1.73 -0.25
N GLU A 282 35.11 -2.30 -1.40
CA GLU A 282 34.19 -3.10 -2.22
C GLU A 282 33.74 -4.37 -1.48
N ASP A 283 34.69 -5.14 -0.95
CA ASP A 283 34.39 -6.34 -0.13
C ASP A 283 33.57 -5.99 1.11
N ASN A 284 33.83 -4.84 1.73
CA ASN A 284 33.03 -4.37 2.87
C ASN A 284 31.59 -4.05 2.45
N ALA A 285 31.37 -3.53 1.24
CA ALA A 285 30.02 -3.31 0.70
C ALA A 285 29.28 -4.65 0.57
N TYR A 286 29.95 -5.66 0.01
CA TYR A 286 29.39 -7.01 -0.14
C TYR A 286 29.05 -7.64 1.22
N PHE A 287 29.97 -7.54 2.18
CA PHE A 287 29.75 -8.00 3.55
C PHE A 287 28.57 -7.28 4.21
N TYR A 288 28.56 -5.95 4.19
CA TYR A 288 27.61 -5.15 4.95
C TYR A 288 26.17 -5.33 4.45
N ILE A 289 25.96 -5.40 3.13
CA ILE A 289 24.64 -5.69 2.56
C ILE A 289 24.19 -7.10 2.95
N THR A 290 25.06 -8.09 2.82
CA THR A 290 24.77 -9.48 3.18
C THR A 290 24.44 -9.63 4.67
N ALA A 291 25.21 -8.97 5.54
CA ALA A 291 24.98 -8.92 6.98
C ALA A 291 23.69 -8.18 7.33
N THR A 292 23.30 -7.16 6.55
CA THR A 292 22.01 -6.46 6.74
C THR A 292 20.82 -7.35 6.40
N ILE A 293 20.90 -8.13 5.31
CA ILE A 293 19.88 -9.12 4.94
C ILE A 293 19.74 -10.18 6.04
N GLY A 294 20.85 -10.80 6.45
CA GLY A 294 20.85 -11.80 7.53
C GLY A 294 20.37 -11.23 8.86
N GLY A 295 20.83 -10.03 9.22
CA GLY A 295 20.44 -9.30 10.43
C GLY A 295 18.94 -9.02 10.49
N THR A 296 18.32 -8.70 9.34
CA THR A 296 16.88 -8.46 9.26
C THR A 296 16.07 -9.71 9.60
N VAL A 297 16.51 -10.89 9.15
CA VAL A 297 15.89 -12.16 9.51
C VAL A 297 16.10 -12.47 11.00
N ASN A 298 17.29 -12.18 11.52
CA ASN A 298 17.62 -12.39 12.93
C ASN A 298 16.77 -11.53 13.89
N LEU A 299 16.31 -10.35 13.47
CA LEU A 299 15.41 -9.50 14.28
C LEU A 299 14.10 -10.21 14.62
N LEU A 300 13.62 -11.13 13.78
CA LEU A 300 12.40 -11.89 14.07
C LEU A 300 12.60 -12.80 15.28
N ALA A 301 13.73 -13.52 15.34
CA ALA A 301 14.06 -14.38 16.47
C ALA A 301 14.20 -13.58 17.78
N ILE A 302 14.89 -12.43 17.73
CA ILE A 302 15.08 -11.53 18.87
C ILE A 302 13.72 -11.03 19.40
N ASN A 303 12.84 -10.55 18.51
CA ASN A 303 11.52 -10.04 18.89
C ASN A 303 10.63 -11.12 19.51
N MET A 304 10.66 -12.35 18.97
CA MET A 304 9.91 -13.46 19.56
C MET A 304 10.50 -13.90 20.91
N GLY A 305 11.83 -13.85 21.08
CA GLY A 305 12.50 -14.08 22.37
C GLY A 305 12.13 -13.04 23.43
N ALA A 306 11.99 -11.77 23.05
CA ALA A 306 11.51 -10.72 23.94
C ALA A 306 10.07 -10.99 24.42
N SER A 307 9.18 -11.45 23.52
CA SER A 307 7.81 -11.85 23.89
C SER A 307 7.79 -13.01 24.89
N LEU A 308 8.61 -14.05 24.65
CA LEU A 308 8.74 -15.18 25.58
C LEU A 308 9.26 -14.74 26.96
N THR A 309 10.19 -13.79 27.00
CA THR A 309 10.72 -13.23 28.25
C THR A 309 9.60 -12.59 29.08
N VAL A 310 8.74 -11.80 28.43
CA VAL A 310 7.61 -11.13 29.10
C VAL A 310 6.57 -12.14 29.57
N GLU A 311 6.14 -13.07 28.73
CA GLU A 311 5.13 -14.06 29.10
C GLU A 311 5.66 -15.02 30.19
N GLY A 312 6.93 -15.43 30.09
CA GLY A 312 7.59 -16.31 31.03
C GLY A 312 7.85 -15.68 32.40
N SER A 313 7.99 -14.35 32.49
CA SER A 313 8.17 -13.66 33.77
C SER A 313 6.86 -13.48 34.55
N HIS A 314 5.71 -13.49 33.87
CA HIS A 314 4.39 -13.34 34.50
C HIS A 314 3.80 -14.67 34.97
N ASP A 315 4.07 -15.77 34.26
CA ASP A 315 3.56 -17.10 34.61
C ASP A 315 4.69 -18.16 34.57
N PRO A 316 5.52 -18.21 35.64
CA PRO A 316 6.64 -19.15 35.72
C PRO A 316 6.21 -20.62 35.66
N GLY A 317 4.99 -20.95 36.10
CA GLY A 317 4.43 -22.30 36.08
C GLY A 317 4.17 -22.84 34.67
N ARG A 318 3.95 -21.94 33.69
CA ARG A 318 3.75 -22.29 32.27
C ARG A 318 4.99 -22.12 31.41
N LEU A 319 6.15 -21.81 32.00
CA LEU A 319 7.37 -21.51 31.25
C LEU A 319 7.78 -22.63 30.28
N ALA A 320 7.65 -23.90 30.67
CA ALA A 320 7.94 -25.05 29.79
C ALA A 320 7.01 -25.12 28.57
N ALA A 321 5.71 -24.87 28.76
CA ALA A 321 4.72 -24.84 27.69
C ALA A 321 4.91 -23.64 26.76
N ASN A 322 5.16 -22.45 27.32
CA ASN A 322 5.44 -21.22 26.58
C ASN A 322 6.72 -21.35 25.76
N THR A 323 7.78 -21.94 26.34
CA THR A 323 9.05 -22.22 25.65
C THR A 323 8.84 -23.16 24.46
N ARG A 324 8.06 -24.25 24.64
CA ARG A 324 7.75 -25.20 23.56
C ARG A 324 6.95 -24.55 22.43
N ALA A 325 5.96 -23.72 22.79
CA ALA A 325 5.15 -22.99 21.83
C ALA A 325 5.99 -21.95 21.06
N ALA A 326 6.83 -21.20 21.75
CA ALA A 326 7.74 -20.23 21.15
C ALA A 326 8.73 -20.91 20.19
N LEU A 327 9.39 -21.98 20.61
CA LEU A 327 10.33 -22.73 19.77
C LEU A 327 9.67 -23.25 18.49
N LYS A 328 8.47 -23.85 18.59
CA LYS A 328 7.70 -24.32 17.42
C LYS A 328 7.33 -23.18 16.48
N ARG A 329 6.91 -22.02 17.02
CA ARG A 329 6.52 -20.85 16.19
C ARG A 329 7.74 -20.24 15.51
N MET A 330 8.85 -20.06 16.23
CA MET A 330 10.10 -19.56 15.66
C MET A 330 10.61 -20.49 14.56
N ALA A 331 10.65 -21.80 14.79
CA ALA A 331 11.10 -22.78 13.79
C ALA A 331 10.23 -22.78 12.53
N ARG A 332 8.90 -22.70 12.66
CA ARG A 332 7.96 -22.66 11.52
C ARG A 332 8.16 -21.46 10.59
N ILE A 333 8.72 -20.35 11.09
CA ILE A 333 8.95 -19.15 10.29
C ILE A 333 10.41 -19.08 9.82
N MET A 334 11.36 -19.41 10.70
CA MET A 334 12.78 -19.29 10.40
C MET A 334 13.30 -20.39 9.49
N LEU A 335 12.76 -21.62 9.53
CA LEU A 335 13.19 -22.68 8.61
C LEU A 335 12.86 -22.35 7.15
N PRO A 336 11.62 -21.94 6.78
CA PRO A 336 11.34 -21.48 5.42
C PRO A 336 12.15 -20.26 5.03
N ALA A 337 12.30 -19.27 5.93
CA ALA A 337 13.08 -18.06 5.64
C ALA A 337 14.56 -18.39 5.38
N ALA A 338 15.16 -19.27 6.20
CA ALA A 338 16.53 -19.74 6.01
C ALA A 338 16.67 -20.57 4.74
N ALA A 339 15.70 -21.43 4.40
CA ALA A 339 15.73 -22.18 3.14
C ALA A 339 15.69 -21.23 1.93
N VAL A 340 14.82 -20.22 1.96
CA VAL A 340 14.77 -19.17 0.93
C VAL A 340 16.07 -18.41 0.86
N LEU A 341 16.67 -18.01 1.97
CA LEU A 341 17.98 -17.33 1.95
C LEU A 341 19.10 -18.23 1.43
N PHE A 342 19.11 -19.52 1.78
CA PHE A 342 20.19 -20.43 1.44
C PHE A 342 20.19 -20.82 -0.04
N PHE A 343 19.03 -21.29 -0.53
CA PHE A 343 18.88 -21.64 -1.95
C PHE A 343 18.78 -20.38 -2.80
N GLY A 344 18.08 -19.36 -2.31
CA GLY A 344 17.85 -18.08 -2.97
C GLY A 344 19.08 -17.16 -3.06
N ALA A 345 20.15 -17.43 -2.29
CA ALA A 345 21.30 -16.53 -2.12
C ALA A 345 21.82 -15.87 -3.41
N PRO A 346 22.13 -16.61 -4.50
CA PRO A 346 22.68 -15.99 -5.71
C PRO A 346 21.67 -15.03 -6.37
N TRP A 347 20.39 -15.39 -6.41
CA TRP A 347 19.36 -14.52 -7.01
C TRP A 347 19.06 -13.31 -6.13
N ILE A 348 19.00 -13.50 -4.80
CA ILE A 348 18.73 -12.41 -3.85
C ILE A 348 19.84 -11.36 -3.92
N LEU A 349 21.11 -11.78 -3.94
CA LEU A 349 22.24 -10.87 -4.04
C LEU A 349 22.40 -10.29 -5.46
N GLY A 350 22.03 -11.05 -6.50
CA GLY A 350 22.03 -10.56 -7.89
C GLY A 350 21.14 -9.33 -8.11
N VAL A 351 20.10 -9.14 -7.30
CA VAL A 351 19.28 -7.92 -7.32
C VAL A 351 20.10 -6.66 -6.96
N PHE A 352 21.14 -6.80 -6.14
CA PHE A 352 22.04 -5.70 -5.76
C PHE A 352 23.18 -5.50 -6.75
N GLY A 353 23.58 -6.54 -7.49
CA GLY A 353 24.57 -6.49 -8.55
C GLY A 353 25.30 -7.83 -8.71
N ALA A 354 25.97 -8.04 -9.85
CA ALA A 354 26.71 -9.28 -10.12
C ALA A 354 27.85 -9.49 -9.11
N GLY A 355 28.63 -8.44 -8.79
CA GLY A 355 29.71 -8.50 -7.80
C GLY A 355 29.25 -8.95 -6.41
N TYR A 356 28.05 -8.53 -5.99
CA TYR A 356 27.44 -8.98 -4.73
C TYR A 356 27.11 -10.47 -4.74
N ALA A 357 26.58 -10.98 -5.85
CA ALA A 357 26.24 -12.39 -5.98
C ALA A 357 27.50 -13.27 -5.99
N ASP A 358 28.52 -12.88 -6.74
CA ASP A 358 29.74 -13.67 -6.90
C ASP A 358 30.55 -13.73 -5.60
N ALA A 359 30.72 -12.59 -4.92
CA ALA A 359 31.56 -12.51 -3.73
C ALA A 359 30.86 -12.98 -2.44
N ALA A 360 29.55 -12.73 -2.28
CA ALA A 360 28.88 -12.88 -0.99
C ALA A 360 27.84 -14.02 -0.89
N THR A 361 27.60 -14.78 -1.97
CA THR A 361 26.71 -15.96 -1.91
C THR A 361 27.10 -16.97 -0.81
N PRO A 362 28.38 -17.36 -0.65
CA PRO A 362 28.77 -18.28 0.43
C PRO A 362 28.50 -17.69 1.82
N LEU A 363 28.74 -16.39 1.99
CA LEU A 363 28.49 -15.67 3.25
C LEU A 363 26.99 -15.69 3.61
N LEU A 364 26.11 -15.41 2.66
CA LEU A 364 24.66 -15.40 2.91
C LEU A 364 24.14 -16.80 3.28
N ARG A 365 24.68 -17.85 2.67
CA ARG A 365 24.37 -19.24 3.03
C ARG A 365 24.76 -19.56 4.47
N TRP A 366 25.94 -19.11 4.92
CA TRP A 366 26.33 -19.25 6.32
C TRP A 366 25.38 -18.49 7.25
N PHE A 367 25.01 -17.24 6.94
CA PHE A 367 24.02 -16.51 7.74
C PHE A 367 22.65 -17.18 7.77
N ALA A 368 22.22 -17.84 6.69
CA ALA A 368 20.98 -18.61 6.67
C ALA A 368 21.03 -19.80 7.67
N VAL A 369 22.15 -20.53 7.72
CA VAL A 369 22.38 -21.58 8.74
C VAL A 369 22.39 -20.97 10.15
N GLY A 370 23.04 -19.82 10.31
CA GLY A 370 23.06 -19.06 11.56
C GLY A 370 21.67 -18.70 12.07
N ALA A 371 20.77 -18.25 11.19
CA ALA A 371 19.40 -17.90 11.55
C ALA A 371 18.66 -19.07 12.22
N VAL A 372 18.91 -20.31 11.77
CA VAL A 372 18.32 -21.51 12.37
C VAL A 372 18.91 -21.78 13.76
N LEU A 373 20.24 -21.71 13.91
CA LEU A 373 20.91 -21.88 15.22
C LEU A 373 20.46 -20.81 16.22
N ARG A 374 20.25 -19.58 15.73
CA ARG A 374 19.82 -18.44 16.53
C ARG A 374 18.45 -18.65 17.18
N VAL A 375 17.56 -19.45 16.60
CA VAL A 375 16.27 -19.83 17.21
C VAL A 375 16.48 -20.49 18.57
N VAL A 376 17.41 -21.44 18.66
CA VAL A 376 17.69 -22.17 19.91
C VAL A 376 18.34 -21.23 20.92
N MET A 377 19.33 -20.45 20.48
CA MET A 377 20.04 -19.49 21.33
C MET A 377 19.09 -18.44 21.92
N GLU A 378 18.28 -17.76 21.10
CA GLU A 378 17.38 -16.69 21.53
C GLU A 378 16.26 -17.22 22.43
N THR A 379 15.77 -18.44 22.18
CA THR A 379 14.80 -19.09 23.05
C THR A 379 15.41 -19.35 24.44
N TYR A 380 16.64 -19.85 24.50
CA TYR A 380 17.30 -20.10 25.79
C TYR A 380 17.66 -18.81 26.51
N PHE A 381 18.12 -17.78 25.79
CA PHE A 381 18.38 -16.45 26.37
C PHE A 381 17.09 -15.83 26.94
N ALA A 382 15.97 -15.98 26.24
CA ALA A 382 14.66 -15.54 26.72
C ALA A 382 14.26 -16.27 28.01
N VAL A 383 14.51 -17.58 28.11
CA VAL A 383 14.27 -18.35 29.36
C VAL A 383 15.15 -17.85 30.50
N LEU A 384 16.45 -17.61 30.27
CA LEU A 384 17.35 -17.07 31.28
C LEU A 384 16.91 -15.68 31.76
N ARG A 385 16.43 -14.83 30.84
CA ARG A 385 15.85 -13.52 31.17
C ARG A 385 14.57 -13.66 31.99
N ALA A 386 13.66 -14.56 31.61
CA ALA A 386 12.42 -14.82 32.35
C ALA A 386 12.69 -15.33 33.78
N GLN A 387 13.72 -16.14 33.97
CA GLN A 387 14.15 -16.67 35.27
C GLN A 387 15.02 -15.69 36.08
N SER A 388 15.26 -14.48 35.57
CA SER A 388 16.16 -13.48 36.19
C SER A 388 17.60 -13.97 36.41
N ARG A 389 18.08 -14.94 35.62
CA ARG A 389 19.46 -15.49 35.72
C ARG A 389 20.45 -14.69 34.86
N THR A 390 20.60 -13.41 35.17
CA THR A 390 21.37 -12.44 34.38
C THR A 390 22.87 -12.79 34.26
N ALA A 391 23.48 -13.35 35.31
CA ALA A 391 24.90 -13.74 35.29
C ALA A 391 25.20 -14.85 34.26
N GLY A 392 24.32 -15.85 34.15
CA GLY A 392 24.47 -16.93 33.17
C GLY A 392 24.28 -16.45 31.73
N LEU A 393 23.38 -15.48 31.52
CA LEU A 393 23.20 -14.81 30.23
C LEU A 393 24.45 -14.01 29.85
N ALA A 394 24.96 -13.19 30.76
CA ALA A 394 26.15 -12.38 30.54
C ALA A 394 27.38 -13.24 30.21
N TRP A 395 27.54 -14.39 30.86
CA TRP A 395 28.62 -15.34 30.55
C TRP A 395 28.50 -15.90 29.12
N LEU A 396 27.31 -16.33 28.71
CA LEU A 396 27.09 -16.84 27.35
C LEU A 396 27.28 -15.76 26.27
N GLN A 397 26.85 -14.53 26.56
CA GLN A 397 27.09 -13.39 25.67
C GLN A 397 28.57 -13.02 25.59
N GLY A 398 29.29 -13.07 26.72
CA GLY A 398 30.74 -12.87 26.76
C GLY A 398 31.51 -13.93 25.99
N LEU A 399 31.15 -15.20 26.17
CA LEU A 399 31.73 -16.32 25.40
C LEU A 399 31.46 -16.15 23.90
N LEU A 400 30.20 -15.84 23.52
CA LEU A 400 29.86 -15.57 22.13
C LEU A 400 30.68 -14.41 21.55
N CYS A 401 30.82 -13.32 22.30
CA CYS A 401 31.62 -12.16 21.91
C CYS A 401 33.10 -12.51 21.69
N ALA A 402 33.72 -13.23 22.63
CA ALA A 402 35.10 -13.66 22.51
C ALA A 402 35.32 -14.57 21.30
N LEU A 403 34.42 -15.54 21.07
CA LEU A 403 34.49 -16.46 19.93
C LEU A 403 34.28 -15.74 18.60
N VAL A 404 33.23 -14.92 18.46
CA VAL A 404 32.93 -14.23 17.20
C VAL A 404 34.06 -13.27 16.83
N LEU A 405 34.50 -12.41 17.75
CA LEU A 405 35.57 -11.45 17.48
C LEU A 405 36.90 -12.17 17.21
N GLY A 406 37.27 -13.13 18.07
CA GLY A 406 38.52 -13.88 17.93
C GLY A 406 38.59 -14.68 16.63
N LEU A 407 37.52 -15.42 16.29
CA LEU A 407 37.47 -16.18 15.05
C LEU A 407 37.38 -15.28 13.82
N THR A 408 36.70 -14.13 13.88
CA THR A 408 36.66 -13.19 12.76
C THR A 408 38.06 -12.66 12.47
N LEU A 409 38.82 -12.24 13.49
CA LEU A 409 40.22 -11.78 13.32
C LEU A 409 41.14 -12.86 12.72
N VAL A 410 40.88 -14.13 13.01
CA VAL A 410 41.71 -15.27 12.57
C VAL A 410 41.30 -15.77 11.19
N LEU A 411 40.00 -15.89 10.90
CA LEU A 411 39.49 -16.53 9.68
C LEU A 411 39.31 -15.55 8.52
N LEU A 412 39.01 -14.28 8.79
CA LEU A 412 38.78 -13.28 7.75
C LEU A 412 39.99 -13.11 6.81
N PRO A 413 41.26 -13.00 7.30
CA PRO A 413 42.43 -12.91 6.41
C PRO A 413 42.70 -14.18 5.59
N ARG A 414 42.17 -15.34 6.00
CA ARG A 414 42.46 -16.65 5.38
C ARG A 414 41.38 -17.12 4.39
N MET A 415 40.12 -16.77 4.66
CA MET A 415 38.95 -17.28 3.93
C MET A 415 38.13 -16.15 3.27
N GLY A 416 38.63 -14.90 3.32
CA GLY A 416 37.90 -13.73 2.85
C GLY A 416 36.57 -13.56 3.59
N LEU A 417 35.56 -13.01 2.91
CA LEU A 417 34.23 -12.74 3.47
C LEU A 417 33.57 -13.98 4.09
N THR A 418 33.78 -15.16 3.50
CA THR A 418 33.27 -16.43 4.03
C THR A 418 33.80 -16.73 5.43
N GLY A 419 35.02 -16.29 5.74
CA GLY A 419 35.63 -16.42 7.07
C GLY A 419 34.83 -15.75 8.18
N ALA A 420 34.22 -14.58 7.91
CA ALA A 420 33.34 -13.91 8.86
C ALA A 420 32.05 -14.70 9.11
N GLY A 421 31.46 -15.28 8.06
CA GLY A 421 30.29 -16.16 8.17
C GLY A 421 30.59 -17.40 9.01
N VAL A 422 31.70 -18.09 8.70
CA VAL A 422 32.15 -19.27 9.45
C VAL A 422 32.42 -18.92 10.92
N ALA A 423 33.09 -17.80 11.19
CA ALA A 423 33.35 -17.32 12.54
C ALA A 423 32.06 -17.13 13.35
N GLU A 424 31.05 -16.48 12.77
CA GLU A 424 29.75 -16.30 13.44
C GLU A 424 29.05 -17.64 13.68
N ILE A 425 29.01 -18.54 12.68
CA ILE A 425 28.24 -19.78 12.77
C ILE A 425 28.90 -20.79 13.72
N VAL A 426 30.22 -20.94 13.69
CA VAL A 426 30.94 -21.79 14.64
C VAL A 426 30.71 -21.29 16.07
N SER A 427 30.76 -19.98 16.29
CA SER A 427 30.48 -19.39 17.59
C SER A 427 29.05 -19.67 18.05
N LEU A 428 28.06 -19.48 17.17
CA LEU A 428 26.65 -19.81 17.44
C LEU A 428 26.47 -21.31 17.72
N ALA A 429 27.13 -22.19 16.97
CA ALA A 429 27.04 -23.64 17.16
C ALA A 429 27.57 -24.06 18.54
N VAL A 430 28.68 -23.47 19.01
CA VAL A 430 29.20 -23.70 20.37
C VAL A 430 28.19 -23.27 21.44
N ILE A 431 27.60 -22.08 21.30
CA ILE A 431 26.57 -21.60 22.24
C ILE A 431 25.34 -22.50 22.22
N VAL A 432 24.89 -22.92 21.04
CA VAL A 432 23.76 -23.84 20.87
C VAL A 432 24.05 -25.21 21.46
N ALA A 433 25.26 -25.74 21.32
CA ALA A 433 25.67 -27.01 21.94
C ALA A 433 25.57 -26.97 23.47
N ILE A 434 25.87 -25.80 24.08
CA ILE A 434 25.71 -25.58 25.53
C ILE A 434 24.23 -25.36 25.90
N ALA A 435 23.50 -24.61 25.09
CA ALA A 435 22.12 -24.20 25.36
C ALA A 435 21.09 -25.33 25.13
N ALA A 436 21.24 -26.11 24.05
CA ALA A 436 20.25 -27.10 23.62
C ALA A 436 19.95 -28.18 24.68
N PRO A 437 20.93 -28.81 25.36
CA PRO A 437 20.65 -29.79 26.41
C PRO A 437 19.94 -29.19 27.62
N ARG A 438 20.21 -27.92 27.94
CA ARG A 438 19.57 -27.20 29.04
C ARG A 438 18.14 -26.79 28.67
N LEU A 439 17.95 -26.28 27.45
CA LEU A 439 16.64 -25.95 26.91
C LEU A 439 15.77 -27.21 26.79
N TYR A 440 16.33 -28.33 26.37
CA TYR A 440 15.64 -29.61 26.29
C TYR A 440 15.12 -30.08 27.65
N ARG A 441 15.94 -29.99 28.70
CA ARG A 441 15.53 -30.28 30.08
C ARG A 441 14.38 -29.39 30.55
N ILE A 442 14.41 -28.09 30.21
CA ILE A 442 13.33 -27.13 30.54
C ILE A 442 12.04 -27.49 29.79
N VAL A 443 12.15 -27.86 28.51
CA VAL A 443 11.00 -28.26 27.70
C VAL A 443 10.41 -29.60 28.17
N ARG A 444 11.25 -30.50 28.72
CA ARG A 444 10.85 -31.80 29.28
C ARG A 444 10.39 -31.77 30.74
N GLY A 445 10.63 -30.68 31.48
CA GLY A 445 10.19 -30.54 32.86
C GLY A 445 8.69 -30.83 32.99
N ALA A 446 8.34 -31.74 33.91
CA ALA A 446 7.00 -32.27 34.08
C ALA A 446 5.96 -31.13 34.16
N ALA A 447 4.86 -31.32 33.45
CA ALA A 447 3.64 -30.57 33.73
C ALA A 447 3.37 -30.73 35.23
N ALA A 448 3.45 -29.65 35.99
CA ALA A 448 2.79 -29.63 37.27
C ALA A 448 1.31 -29.88 36.96
N ASP A 449 0.78 -31.03 37.39
CA ASP A 449 -0.64 -31.31 37.37
C ASP A 449 -1.35 -30.18 38.11
N VAL A 450 -1.88 -29.24 37.34
CA VAL A 450 -2.88 -28.31 37.83
C VAL A 450 -4.17 -29.11 37.88
N PRO A 451 -4.80 -29.30 39.05
CA PRO A 451 -6.07 -30.02 39.15
C PRO A 451 -7.06 -29.40 38.18
N ALA A 452 -7.75 -30.23 37.39
CA ALA A 452 -8.85 -29.83 36.53
C ALA A 452 -9.96 -29.20 37.41
N GLY A 453 -9.89 -27.88 37.58
CA GLY A 453 -10.75 -27.12 38.49
C GLY A 453 -10.24 -25.73 38.86
N ALA A 454 -8.95 -25.40 38.66
CA ALA A 454 -8.45 -24.06 38.92
C ALA A 454 -8.76 -23.10 37.74
N ALA A 455 -9.85 -22.33 37.86
CA ALA A 455 -10.11 -21.17 37.02
C ALA A 455 -9.03 -20.10 37.23
N PRO A 456 -8.66 -19.31 36.20
CA PRO A 456 -7.65 -18.27 36.33
C PRO A 456 -8.29 -16.98 36.83
N ASP A 457 -8.45 -16.83 38.15
CA ASP A 457 -8.85 -15.55 38.75
C ASP A 457 -7.77 -15.07 39.73
N GLY A 458 -7.18 -13.92 39.42
CA GLY A 458 -6.60 -13.06 40.43
C GLY A 458 -7.67 -12.03 40.81
N ASP A 459 -8.21 -12.10 42.02
CA ASP A 459 -7.89 -11.16 43.09
C ASP A 459 -8.57 -11.58 44.41
N LEU A 460 -7.98 -11.13 45.51
CA LEU A 460 -8.40 -11.33 46.89
C LEU A 460 -9.75 -10.66 47.19
N ALA A 461 -10.75 -11.46 47.56
CA ALA A 461 -11.83 -11.01 48.43
C ALA A 461 -12.42 -12.21 49.21
N ASP A 462 -12.24 -12.12 50.52
CA ASP A 462 -13.13 -12.58 51.59
C ASP A 462 -13.26 -14.07 51.95
N LEU A 463 -12.63 -14.34 53.10
CA LEU A 463 -13.05 -15.20 54.21
C LEU A 463 -14.56 -15.51 54.28
N GLY A 464 -14.90 -16.79 54.47
CA GLY A 464 -16.20 -17.23 55.02
C GLY A 464 -16.43 -18.75 54.91
N PRO A 465 -16.85 -19.49 55.96
CA PRO A 465 -16.62 -20.93 56.05
C PRO A 465 -17.87 -21.82 55.87
N LEU A 466 -17.63 -23.15 55.82
CA LEU A 466 -18.51 -24.30 56.18
C LEU A 466 -19.13 -25.11 54.99
N PRO A 467 -19.58 -26.37 55.19
CA PRO A 467 -18.76 -27.57 54.94
C PRO A 467 -19.53 -28.69 54.18
N GLY A 468 -18.83 -29.78 53.82
CA GLY A 468 -19.45 -31.11 53.95
C GLY A 468 -19.55 -32.02 52.71
N VAL A 469 -18.75 -33.10 52.80
CA VAL A 469 -19.13 -34.51 52.61
C VAL A 469 -19.03 -35.11 51.17
N PRO A 470 -18.60 -36.40 51.04
CA PRO A 470 -17.69 -36.82 49.98
C PRO A 470 -18.17 -38.00 49.08
N ARG A 471 -17.30 -38.36 48.13
CA ARG A 471 -16.97 -39.74 47.67
C ARG A 471 -17.94 -40.50 46.74
N ARG A 472 -17.46 -40.86 45.52
CA ARG A 472 -17.06 -42.22 45.05
C ARG A 472 -17.00 -42.29 43.51
N GLY A 473 -15.91 -42.83 42.95
CA GLY A 473 -15.75 -43.20 41.52
C GLY A 473 -16.27 -44.61 41.22
N PRO A 474 -15.69 -45.39 40.27
CA PRO A 474 -15.00 -45.02 39.03
C PRO A 474 -15.43 -45.88 37.79
N ALA A 475 -14.88 -45.50 36.62
CA ALA A 475 -14.42 -46.34 35.50
C ALA A 475 -15.38 -47.20 34.63
N TRP A 476 -15.64 -46.71 33.42
CA TRP A 476 -15.58 -47.37 32.09
C TRP A 476 -15.88 -46.25 31.05
N ALA A 477 -15.27 -46.07 29.89
CA ALA A 477 -14.31 -46.82 29.10
C ALA A 477 -13.50 -45.81 28.23
N LEU A 478 -12.32 -46.25 27.79
CA LEU A 478 -11.53 -45.66 26.71
C LEU A 478 -12.33 -45.65 25.40
N ASP A 479 -12.23 -44.59 24.59
CA ASP A 479 -11.30 -44.56 23.45
C ASP A 479 -11.45 -43.30 22.58
N SER A 480 -10.31 -42.89 22.01
CA SER A 480 -10.13 -42.19 20.72
C SER A 480 -10.79 -40.82 20.49
N ASP A 481 -10.00 -39.73 20.47
CA ASP A 481 -9.54 -39.17 19.19
C ASP A 481 -8.75 -37.86 19.29
N THR A 482 -7.75 -37.82 18.41
CA THR A 482 -6.85 -36.72 18.06
C THR A 482 -7.55 -35.60 17.26
N LEU A 483 -6.99 -34.38 17.39
CA LEU A 483 -7.15 -33.16 16.56
C LEU A 483 -8.42 -32.29 16.72
N ALA A 484 -8.25 -31.07 17.24
CA ALA A 484 -8.06 -29.87 16.40
C ALA A 484 -8.20 -28.56 17.21
N LEU A 485 -7.38 -27.58 16.82
CA LEU A 485 -7.52 -26.16 17.14
C LEU A 485 -8.95 -25.67 16.91
N GLY A 486 -9.67 -25.36 17.99
CA GLY A 486 -10.99 -24.76 17.96
C GLY A 486 -11.11 -23.70 19.03
N ILE A 487 -11.32 -22.46 18.59
CA ILE A 487 -11.78 -21.31 19.40
C ILE A 487 -13.07 -21.73 20.13
N PRO A 488 -13.27 -21.46 21.44
CA PRO A 488 -14.50 -21.84 22.10
C PRO A 488 -15.68 -21.04 21.52
N ALA A 489 -16.67 -21.77 20.99
CA ALA A 489 -18.00 -21.27 20.76
C ALA A 489 -18.71 -21.18 22.12
N ASP A 490 -19.02 -19.95 22.53
CA ASP A 490 -19.97 -19.68 23.61
C ASP A 490 -21.35 -20.22 23.18
N LEU A 491 -21.80 -21.28 23.86
CA LEU A 491 -22.99 -22.05 23.52
C LEU A 491 -24.21 -21.69 24.37
N ASP A 492 -24.18 -20.57 25.09
CA ASP A 492 -25.37 -20.02 25.75
C ASP A 492 -25.79 -18.69 25.11
N HIS A 493 -26.22 -18.78 23.84
CA HIS A 493 -26.94 -17.70 23.19
C HIS A 493 -28.41 -17.70 23.64
N GLN A 494 -28.88 -16.56 24.15
CA GLN A 494 -30.21 -16.28 24.72
C GLN A 494 -31.41 -16.45 23.75
N GLU A 495 -31.30 -17.22 22.66
CA GLU A 495 -32.39 -17.44 21.69
C GLU A 495 -33.38 -18.55 22.11
N ARG A 496 -33.25 -19.15 23.30
CA ARG A 496 -34.11 -20.25 23.78
C ARG A 496 -35.07 -19.87 24.91
N ARG A 497 -35.85 -18.80 24.74
CA ARG A 497 -37.10 -18.63 25.50
C ARG A 497 -38.28 -18.44 24.53
N PRO A 498 -39.42 -19.09 24.76
CA PRO A 498 -40.65 -18.76 24.04
C PRO A 498 -41.01 -17.30 24.31
N ASP A 499 -41.35 -16.59 23.25
CA ASP A 499 -41.67 -15.17 23.26
C ASP A 499 -42.94 -14.91 24.08
N VAL A 500 -42.79 -14.29 25.25
CA VAL A 500 -43.90 -13.83 26.07
C VAL A 500 -43.61 -12.40 26.49
N ARG A 501 -43.96 -11.43 25.62
CA ARG A 501 -44.29 -10.04 25.97
C ARG A 501 -44.91 -9.26 24.77
N PRO A 502 -45.68 -8.19 25.05
CA PRO A 502 -46.79 -7.72 24.22
C PRO A 502 -46.36 -6.85 23.03
N GLY A 503 -47.30 -6.63 22.11
CA GLY A 503 -47.14 -5.96 20.81
C GLY A 503 -46.51 -4.55 20.80
N PRO A 504 -46.28 -4.00 19.60
CA PRO A 504 -45.30 -2.93 19.36
C PRO A 504 -45.73 -1.60 19.96
N GLY A 505 -44.92 -1.03 20.88
CA GLY A 505 -45.17 0.32 21.38
C GLY A 505 -44.32 0.85 22.54
N THR A 506 -43.43 0.10 23.20
CA THR A 506 -42.69 0.61 24.37
C THR A 506 -41.22 0.16 24.43
N PRO A 507 -40.24 1.08 24.63
CA PRO A 507 -38.84 0.70 24.83
C PRO A 507 -38.57 0.17 26.26
N PRO A 508 -37.73 -0.86 26.43
CA PRO A 508 -37.45 -1.48 27.72
C PRO A 508 -36.28 -0.82 28.44
N THR A 509 -36.33 0.49 28.70
CA THR A 509 -35.47 1.19 29.67
C THR A 509 -36.08 2.55 29.94
N GLY A 510 -36.54 2.80 31.17
CA GLY A 510 -37.14 4.07 31.59
C GLY A 510 -36.16 5.26 31.56
N VAL A 511 -35.86 5.75 30.37
CA VAL A 511 -35.28 7.07 30.11
C VAL A 511 -36.35 7.85 29.32
N PRO A 512 -36.71 9.08 29.72
CA PRO A 512 -37.68 9.87 28.96
C PRO A 512 -37.15 10.07 27.55
N SER A 513 -37.86 9.54 26.56
CA SER A 513 -37.64 9.89 25.16
C SER A 513 -37.94 11.37 24.97
N ASP A 514 -36.97 12.13 24.47
CA ASP A 514 -37.15 13.51 24.05
C ASP A 514 -38.35 13.61 23.09
N PRO A 515 -39.41 14.38 23.39
CA PRO A 515 -40.64 14.43 22.58
C PRO A 515 -40.42 14.95 21.14
N ALA A 516 -39.24 15.52 20.84
CA ALA A 516 -38.95 16.15 19.56
C ALA A 516 -38.73 15.16 18.40
N GLY A 517 -38.29 13.93 18.66
CA GLY A 517 -37.94 12.96 17.59
C GLY A 517 -39.10 12.07 17.13
N ALA A 518 -40.02 11.73 18.03
CA ALA A 518 -41.18 10.88 17.71
C ALA A 518 -42.31 11.66 17.01
N ALA A 519 -42.39 12.98 17.22
CA ALA A 519 -43.38 13.84 16.58
C ALA A 519 -43.10 14.15 15.09
N GLU A 520 -41.92 13.79 14.56
CA GLU A 520 -41.57 14.03 13.15
C GLU A 520 -41.87 12.82 12.24
N ALA A 521 -42.03 11.62 12.81
CA ALA A 521 -42.38 10.40 12.07
C ALA A 521 -43.90 10.21 11.86
N ALA A 522 -44.73 10.98 12.55
CA ALA A 522 -46.20 10.86 12.53
C ALA A 522 -46.90 12.14 12.07
N ARG A 523 -46.27 12.95 11.20
CA ARG A 523 -46.98 14.01 10.46
C ARG A 523 -47.46 13.43 9.13
N PRO A 524 -48.76 13.50 8.78
CA PRO A 524 -49.20 13.16 7.44
C PRO A 524 -48.39 13.99 6.45
N GLY A 525 -47.71 13.31 5.53
CA GLY A 525 -46.92 13.97 4.51
C GLY A 525 -47.80 14.95 3.75
N LEU A 526 -47.33 16.19 3.57
CA LEU A 526 -47.98 17.18 2.71
C LEU A 526 -48.37 16.51 1.37
N PRO A 527 -49.58 16.76 0.84
CA PRO A 527 -50.04 16.23 -0.45
C PRO A 527 -48.97 16.45 -1.54
N TRP A 528 -48.78 15.50 -2.45
CA TRP A 528 -47.80 15.57 -3.56
C TRP A 528 -47.70 16.94 -4.26
N PRO A 529 -48.80 17.68 -4.52
CA PRO A 529 -48.73 19.02 -5.14
C PRO A 529 -47.94 20.05 -4.32
N GLN A 530 -47.98 19.98 -2.98
CA GLN A 530 -47.29 20.92 -2.09
C GLN A 530 -45.81 20.58 -1.88
N ARG A 531 -45.39 19.33 -2.16
CA ARG A 531 -43.96 18.94 -2.20
C ARG A 531 -43.25 19.41 -3.47
N LEU A 532 -44.02 19.72 -4.52
CA LEU A 532 -43.53 20.17 -5.82
C LEU A 532 -43.40 21.70 -5.91
N MET A 533 -43.94 22.47 -4.96
CA MET A 533 -43.81 23.92 -4.98
C MET A 533 -42.35 24.33 -4.69
N PRO A 534 -41.64 24.97 -5.63
CA PRO A 534 -40.23 25.24 -5.48
C PRO A 534 -40.03 26.37 -4.44
N THR A 535 -39.08 26.16 -3.52
CA THR A 535 -38.67 27.22 -2.60
C THR A 535 -38.02 28.37 -3.37
N ARG A 536 -38.19 29.63 -2.95
CA ARG A 536 -37.58 30.80 -3.62
C ARG A 536 -36.07 30.63 -3.85
N LEU A 537 -35.35 30.11 -2.86
CA LEU A 537 -33.93 29.79 -2.95
C LEU A 537 -33.64 28.66 -3.95
N GLY A 538 -34.50 27.63 -4.00
CA GLY A 538 -34.40 26.55 -4.99
C GLY A 538 -34.59 27.05 -6.43
N VAL A 539 -35.53 27.99 -6.66
CA VAL A 539 -35.71 28.64 -7.97
C VAL A 539 -34.48 29.44 -8.36
N ILE A 540 -33.95 30.28 -7.46
CA ILE A 540 -32.75 31.09 -7.72
C ILE A 540 -31.57 30.20 -8.09
N LEU A 541 -31.30 29.15 -7.31
CA LEU A 541 -30.20 28.22 -7.58
C LEU A 541 -30.45 27.40 -8.87
N GLY A 542 -31.70 27.08 -9.18
CA GLY A 542 -32.08 26.47 -10.45
C GLY A 542 -31.81 27.39 -11.66
N CYS A 543 -32.18 28.66 -11.57
CA CYS A 543 -31.86 29.65 -12.61
C CYS A 543 -30.36 29.86 -12.77
N LEU A 544 -29.59 29.89 -11.67
CA LEU A 544 -28.13 29.95 -11.71
C LEU A 544 -27.52 28.71 -12.35
N LEU A 545 -28.08 27.53 -12.10
CA LEU A 545 -27.65 26.30 -12.77
C LEU A 545 -27.91 26.36 -14.27
N VAL A 546 -29.08 26.84 -14.70
CA VAL A 546 -29.39 27.05 -16.12
C VAL A 546 -28.43 28.06 -16.74
N ALA A 547 -28.17 29.19 -16.06
CA ALA A 547 -27.20 30.17 -16.52
C ALA A 547 -25.79 29.58 -16.64
N ALA A 548 -25.36 28.75 -15.67
CA ALA A 548 -24.07 28.05 -15.72
C ALA A 548 -23.96 27.14 -16.94
N LEU A 549 -25.01 26.36 -17.22
CA LEU A 549 -25.07 25.47 -18.38
C LEU A 549 -25.10 26.23 -19.70
N LEU A 550 -25.85 27.33 -19.79
CA LEU A 550 -25.87 28.19 -20.98
C LEU A 550 -24.50 28.83 -21.23
N LEU A 551 -23.86 29.36 -20.18
CA LEU A 551 -22.51 29.91 -20.26
C LEU A 551 -21.48 28.84 -20.65
N TYR A 552 -21.67 27.60 -20.20
CA TYR A 552 -20.78 26.48 -20.52
C TYR A 552 -20.94 26.03 -21.99
N TRP A 553 -22.15 25.61 -22.38
CA TRP A 553 -22.38 24.88 -23.62
C TRP A 553 -22.63 25.75 -24.85
N VAL A 554 -23.27 26.92 -24.72
CA VAL A 554 -23.58 27.76 -25.90
C VAL A 554 -22.31 28.26 -26.60
N PRO A 555 -21.27 28.74 -25.89
CA PRO A 555 -20.01 29.10 -26.54
C PRO A 555 -19.19 27.88 -26.96
N ALA A 556 -19.16 26.81 -26.15
CA ALA A 556 -18.38 25.61 -26.43
C ALA A 556 -18.84 24.88 -27.70
N SER A 557 -20.15 24.77 -27.92
CA SER A 557 -20.75 24.16 -29.12
C SER A 557 -20.51 24.93 -30.41
N ARG A 558 -19.96 26.15 -30.34
CA ARG A 558 -19.58 26.96 -31.51
C ARG A 558 -18.12 26.79 -31.91
N LEU A 559 -17.32 26.05 -31.13
CA LEU A 559 -15.95 25.71 -31.49
C LEU A 559 -15.97 24.78 -32.70
N GLY A 560 -15.22 25.13 -33.75
CA GLY A 560 -14.98 24.26 -34.89
C GLY A 560 -13.58 23.65 -34.89
N GLU A 561 -13.32 22.75 -35.85
CA GLU A 561 -12.02 22.07 -36.00
C GLU A 561 -10.85 23.07 -36.10
N ALA A 562 -11.02 24.18 -36.83
CA ALA A 562 -10.01 25.22 -36.98
C ALA A 562 -9.69 25.97 -35.67
N ASP A 563 -10.65 26.06 -34.75
CA ASP A 563 -10.40 26.64 -33.42
C ASP A 563 -9.54 25.70 -32.58
N LEU A 564 -9.83 24.40 -32.66
CA LEU A 564 -9.12 23.35 -31.94
C LEU A 564 -7.67 23.18 -32.43
N ASP A 565 -7.37 23.51 -33.69
CA ASP A 565 -5.99 23.49 -34.21
C ASP A 565 -5.09 24.59 -33.61
N ARG A 566 -5.70 25.58 -32.94
CA ARG A 566 -4.97 26.62 -32.19
C ARG A 566 -4.62 26.21 -30.76
N MET A 567 -4.91 24.97 -30.35
CA MET A 567 -4.56 24.47 -29.02
C MET A 567 -3.06 24.60 -28.74
N GLY A 568 -2.74 25.27 -27.63
CA GLY A 568 -1.37 25.36 -27.10
C GLY A 568 -1.01 24.18 -26.19
N GLY A 569 0.16 24.23 -25.55
CA GLY A 569 0.64 23.15 -24.68
C GLY A 569 -0.13 22.94 -23.37
N LEU A 570 -1.13 23.78 -23.07
CA LEU A 570 -2.10 23.55 -21.98
C LEU A 570 -3.30 22.71 -22.44
N GLY A 571 -3.36 22.37 -23.72
CA GLY A 571 -4.44 21.62 -24.35
C GLY A 571 -5.75 22.39 -24.41
N LEU A 572 -6.88 21.69 -24.25
CA LEU A 572 -8.21 22.24 -24.59
C LEU A 572 -8.54 23.54 -23.85
N ILE A 573 -8.10 23.70 -22.60
CA ILE A 573 -8.33 24.92 -21.81
C ILE A 573 -7.79 26.20 -22.48
N SER A 574 -6.79 26.08 -23.36
CA SER A 574 -6.20 27.21 -24.08
C SER A 574 -7.11 27.82 -25.15
N VAL A 575 -8.09 27.06 -25.65
CA VAL A 575 -9.02 27.50 -26.70
C VAL A 575 -10.46 27.63 -26.19
N LEU A 576 -10.76 27.14 -24.98
CA LEU A 576 -12.10 27.27 -24.42
C LEU A 576 -12.49 28.74 -24.21
N PRO A 577 -13.69 29.15 -24.67
CA PRO A 577 -14.17 30.51 -24.46
C PRO A 577 -14.21 30.88 -22.97
N THR A 578 -13.85 32.12 -22.64
CA THR A 578 -13.91 32.61 -21.25
C THR A 578 -15.30 32.48 -20.60
N PRO A 579 -16.44 32.61 -21.32
CA PRO A 579 -17.74 32.32 -20.73
C PRO A 579 -17.93 30.84 -20.38
N THR A 580 -17.32 29.91 -21.13
CA THR A 580 -17.36 28.47 -20.80
C THR A 580 -16.63 28.20 -19.48
N LEU A 581 -15.46 28.82 -19.26
CA LEU A 581 -14.74 28.75 -17.99
C LEU A 581 -15.53 29.38 -16.83
N ALA A 582 -16.20 30.50 -17.08
CA ALA A 582 -17.10 31.11 -16.09
C ALA A 582 -18.30 30.20 -15.75
N GLY A 583 -18.86 29.52 -16.75
CA GLY A 583 -19.90 28.50 -16.57
C GLY A 583 -19.43 27.34 -15.69
N ALA A 584 -18.20 26.84 -15.91
CA ALA A 584 -17.59 25.79 -15.09
C ALA A 584 -17.42 26.23 -13.62
N ALA A 585 -16.92 27.45 -13.39
CA ALA A 585 -16.82 28.02 -12.05
C ALA A 585 -18.20 28.23 -11.40
N LEU A 586 -19.21 28.63 -12.18
CA LEU A 586 -20.57 28.83 -11.68
C LEU A 586 -21.24 27.50 -11.29
N LEU A 587 -20.99 26.40 -12.01
CA LEU A 587 -21.44 25.05 -11.58
C LEU A 587 -20.91 24.69 -10.19
N VAL A 588 -19.64 24.99 -9.93
CA VAL A 588 -18.99 24.78 -8.63
C VAL A 588 -19.63 25.65 -7.55
N VAL A 589 -19.91 26.93 -7.86
CA VAL A 589 -20.60 27.87 -6.96
C VAL A 589 -22.01 27.39 -6.62
N VAL A 590 -22.77 26.89 -7.60
CA VAL A 590 -24.12 26.35 -7.39
C VAL A 590 -24.06 25.13 -6.48
N PHE A 591 -23.17 24.18 -6.73
CA PHE A 591 -23.02 22.99 -5.88
C PHE A 591 -22.65 23.35 -4.44
N ALA A 592 -21.65 24.22 -4.25
CA ALA A 592 -21.26 24.70 -2.92
C ALA A 592 -22.39 25.46 -2.21
N SER A 593 -23.19 26.23 -2.96
CA SER A 593 -24.35 26.96 -2.43
C SER A 593 -25.44 26.03 -1.91
N LEU A 594 -25.66 24.90 -2.58
CA LEU A 594 -26.59 23.86 -2.11
C LEU A 594 -26.15 23.24 -0.78
N LEU A 595 -24.84 23.16 -0.52
CA LEU A 595 -24.31 22.67 0.77
C LEU A 595 -24.56 23.64 1.93
N TRP A 596 -24.78 24.94 1.66
CA TRP A 596 -25.12 25.94 2.69
C TRP A 596 -26.56 25.84 3.19
N LEU A 597 -27.47 25.28 2.39
CA LEU A 597 -28.89 25.17 2.75
C LEU A 597 -29.07 24.29 3.99
N SER A 598 -30.03 24.64 4.86
CA SER A 598 -30.29 23.89 6.10
C SER A 598 -30.79 22.47 5.83
N ARG A 599 -31.56 22.27 4.75
CA ARG A 599 -32.14 20.99 4.32
C ARG A 599 -31.53 20.52 3.01
N GLU A 600 -31.53 19.20 2.82
CA GLU A 600 -31.02 18.55 1.62
C GLU A 600 -31.98 18.78 0.43
N HIS A 601 -31.48 19.39 -0.66
CA HIS A 601 -32.24 19.58 -1.90
C HIS A 601 -31.82 18.53 -2.94
N ARG A 602 -32.20 17.27 -2.70
CA ARG A 602 -31.70 16.08 -3.43
C ARG A 602 -31.72 16.21 -4.94
N THR A 603 -32.84 16.64 -5.51
CA THR A 603 -33.00 16.76 -6.96
C THR A 603 -32.01 17.75 -7.55
N LEU A 604 -31.85 18.92 -6.92
CA LEU A 604 -30.97 19.96 -7.46
C LEU A 604 -29.50 19.58 -7.29
N LEU A 605 -29.11 18.95 -6.17
CA LEU A 605 -27.78 18.37 -5.99
C LEU A 605 -27.47 17.29 -7.04
N LEU A 606 -28.43 16.42 -7.33
CA LEU A 606 -28.28 15.38 -8.34
C LEU A 606 -28.12 16.00 -9.74
N VAL A 607 -29.00 16.92 -10.12
CA VAL A 607 -28.92 17.57 -11.43
C VAL A 607 -27.63 18.38 -11.58
N THR A 608 -27.18 19.10 -10.55
CA THR A 608 -25.88 19.81 -10.60
C THR A 608 -24.70 18.84 -10.68
N LEU A 609 -24.74 17.69 -10.00
CA LEU A 609 -23.71 16.66 -10.11
C LEU A 609 -23.67 16.06 -11.52
N LEU A 610 -24.84 15.69 -12.07
CA LEU A 610 -24.95 15.16 -13.43
C LEU A 610 -24.50 16.19 -14.46
N ALA A 611 -24.90 17.45 -14.30
CA ALA A 611 -24.42 18.57 -15.11
C ALA A 611 -22.88 18.70 -15.05
N THR A 612 -22.28 18.53 -13.87
CA THR A 612 -20.82 18.53 -13.72
C THR A 612 -20.18 17.38 -14.51
N VAL A 613 -20.71 16.15 -14.40
CA VAL A 613 -20.20 14.98 -15.15
C VAL A 613 -20.33 15.20 -16.66
N VAL A 614 -21.51 15.64 -17.11
CA VAL A 614 -21.78 15.92 -18.53
C VAL A 614 -20.84 16.99 -19.06
N SER A 615 -20.69 18.12 -18.37
CA SER A 615 -19.74 19.17 -18.76
C SER A 615 -18.30 18.67 -18.84
N LEU A 616 -17.84 17.84 -17.90
CA LEU A 616 -16.44 17.39 -17.88
C LEU A 616 -16.12 16.27 -18.88
N HIS A 617 -17.04 15.34 -19.11
CA HIS A 617 -16.76 14.11 -19.88
C HIS A 617 -17.42 14.05 -21.24
N ALA A 618 -18.44 14.88 -21.51
CA ALA A 618 -19.08 14.96 -22.83
C ALA A 618 -18.47 16.03 -23.74
N LEU A 619 -17.66 16.95 -23.19
CA LEU A 619 -17.16 18.09 -23.95
C LEU A 619 -16.39 17.68 -25.22
N PRO A 620 -15.39 16.77 -25.19
CA PRO A 620 -14.71 16.30 -26.40
C PRO A 620 -15.68 15.68 -27.42
N ALA A 621 -16.62 14.84 -26.96
CA ALA A 621 -17.61 14.22 -27.82
C ALA A 621 -18.51 15.23 -28.56
N VAL A 622 -18.69 16.44 -28.03
CA VAL A 622 -19.50 17.50 -28.65
C VAL A 622 -18.69 18.37 -29.61
N ILE A 623 -17.41 18.64 -29.32
CA ILE A 623 -16.60 19.61 -30.08
C ILE A 623 -15.63 18.97 -31.07
N GLU A 624 -15.23 17.72 -30.86
CA GLU A 624 -14.35 16.96 -31.76
C GLU A 624 -15.19 16.05 -32.65
N THR A 625 -14.86 15.99 -33.94
CA THR A 625 -15.60 15.18 -34.92
C THR A 625 -15.41 13.67 -34.69
N GLU A 626 -14.17 13.26 -34.43
CA GLU A 626 -13.77 11.85 -34.34
C GLU A 626 -13.56 11.38 -32.89
N PRO A 627 -13.69 10.07 -32.62
CA PRO A 627 -13.30 9.48 -31.35
C PRO A 627 -11.83 9.72 -31.01
N ARG A 628 -11.61 10.26 -29.82
CA ARG A 628 -10.28 10.40 -29.24
C ARG A 628 -9.74 9.10 -28.64
N PHE A 629 -8.44 9.12 -28.35
CA PHE A 629 -7.59 8.00 -27.95
C PHE A 629 -7.30 7.01 -29.07
N ALA A 630 -6.06 7.03 -29.55
CA ALA A 630 -5.52 6.04 -30.49
C ALA A 630 -5.79 4.59 -30.06
N THR A 631 -5.64 4.26 -28.78
CA THR A 631 -5.87 2.90 -28.26
C THR A 631 -7.34 2.45 -28.33
N ALA A 632 -8.31 3.38 -28.34
CA ALA A 632 -9.72 3.04 -28.48
C ALA A 632 -10.03 2.51 -29.89
N TRP A 633 -9.37 3.06 -30.92
CA TRP A 633 -9.45 2.57 -32.31
C TRP A 633 -8.92 1.16 -32.43
N GLN A 634 -7.80 0.85 -31.79
CA GLN A 634 -7.25 -0.50 -31.80
C GLN A 634 -8.20 -1.54 -31.17
N HIS A 635 -8.97 -1.14 -30.15
CA HIS A 635 -10.00 -2.02 -29.60
C HIS A 635 -11.13 -2.30 -30.61
N LEU A 636 -11.41 -1.40 -31.56
CA LEU A 636 -12.35 -1.69 -32.66
C LEU A 636 -11.83 -2.82 -33.54
N GLY A 637 -10.53 -2.87 -33.84
CA GLY A 637 -9.96 -3.99 -34.57
C GLY A 637 -10.15 -5.31 -33.83
N PHE A 638 -10.01 -5.31 -32.50
CA PHE A 638 -10.25 -6.51 -31.69
C PHE A 638 -11.71 -6.98 -31.82
N LEU A 639 -12.65 -6.04 -31.85
CA LEU A 639 -14.06 -6.35 -32.07
C LEU A 639 -14.30 -6.86 -33.50
N ASP A 640 -13.75 -6.19 -34.51
CA ASP A 640 -13.84 -6.59 -35.93
C ASP A 640 -13.34 -8.02 -36.15
N TYR A 641 -12.17 -8.36 -35.61
CA TYR A 641 -11.59 -9.69 -35.76
C TYR A 641 -12.43 -10.77 -35.07
N ILE A 642 -12.95 -10.51 -33.86
CA ILE A 642 -13.85 -11.44 -33.17
C ILE A 642 -15.15 -11.61 -33.96
N ASP A 643 -15.72 -10.53 -34.52
CA ASP A 643 -16.96 -10.60 -35.29
C ASP A 643 -16.77 -11.40 -36.58
N ARG A 644 -15.65 -11.22 -37.29
CA ARG A 644 -15.31 -11.97 -38.52
C ARG A 644 -14.97 -13.44 -38.27
N THR A 645 -14.20 -13.75 -37.23
CA THR A 645 -13.60 -15.09 -37.06
C THR A 645 -14.19 -15.90 -35.91
N GLY A 646 -14.83 -15.26 -34.93
CA GLY A 646 -15.28 -15.87 -33.68
C GLY A 646 -14.14 -16.25 -32.72
N THR A 647 -12.89 -15.86 -33.01
CA THR A 647 -11.72 -16.29 -32.25
C THR A 647 -10.88 -15.11 -31.75
N ALA A 648 -10.02 -15.40 -30.77
CA ALA A 648 -9.01 -14.48 -30.25
C ALA A 648 -7.63 -14.89 -30.72
N VAL A 649 -6.69 -13.95 -30.88
CA VAL A 649 -5.33 -14.27 -31.33
C VAL A 649 -4.28 -13.66 -30.40
N PRO A 650 -3.87 -14.41 -29.35
CA PRO A 650 -2.92 -13.94 -28.34
C PRO A 650 -1.57 -13.45 -28.87
N ASP A 651 -1.11 -13.98 -30.00
CA ASP A 651 0.21 -13.69 -30.56
C ASP A 651 0.28 -12.32 -31.24
N LEU A 652 -0.85 -11.76 -31.68
CA LEU A 652 -0.93 -10.42 -32.27
C LEU A 652 -0.78 -9.30 -31.23
N ASP A 653 -1.38 -9.47 -30.05
CA ASP A 653 -1.33 -8.49 -28.98
C ASP A 653 -1.58 -9.14 -27.61
N ALA A 654 -0.74 -8.81 -26.63
CA ALA A 654 -0.83 -9.33 -25.26
C ALA A 654 -2.24 -9.23 -24.63
N ARG A 655 -3.03 -8.21 -24.97
CA ARG A 655 -4.40 -8.02 -24.45
C ARG A 655 -5.35 -9.15 -24.84
N TRP A 656 -5.09 -9.88 -25.92
CA TRP A 656 -5.88 -11.04 -26.34
C TRP A 656 -5.81 -12.22 -25.36
N SER A 657 -4.83 -12.25 -24.45
CA SER A 657 -4.83 -13.18 -23.30
C SER A 657 -5.95 -12.87 -22.28
N TRP A 658 -6.64 -11.74 -22.42
CA TRP A 658 -7.82 -11.34 -21.66
C TRP A 658 -8.95 -10.87 -22.59
N PRO A 659 -9.54 -11.77 -23.39
CA PRO A 659 -10.47 -11.40 -24.45
C PRO A 659 -11.88 -11.06 -23.93
N GLY A 660 -12.16 -11.24 -22.64
CA GLY A 660 -13.52 -11.25 -22.08
C GLY A 660 -14.30 -9.95 -22.29
N PHE A 661 -13.63 -8.79 -22.25
CA PHE A 661 -14.28 -7.50 -22.54
C PHE A 661 -14.66 -7.39 -24.02
N PHE A 662 -13.74 -7.71 -24.92
CA PHE A 662 -13.93 -7.61 -26.37
C PHE A 662 -15.00 -8.58 -26.85
N ALA A 663 -14.99 -9.83 -26.35
CA ALA A 663 -16.00 -10.84 -26.68
C ALA A 663 -17.41 -10.42 -26.25
N VAL A 664 -17.58 -9.86 -25.04
CA VAL A 664 -18.90 -9.38 -24.59
C VAL A 664 -19.33 -8.15 -25.39
N ALA A 665 -18.40 -7.24 -25.70
CA ALA A 665 -18.70 -6.07 -26.50
C ALA A 665 -19.16 -6.45 -27.93
N ALA A 666 -18.45 -7.35 -28.60
CA ALA A 666 -18.82 -7.88 -29.92
C ALA A 666 -20.15 -8.65 -29.86
N PHE A 667 -20.39 -9.46 -28.83
CA PHE A 667 -21.68 -10.14 -28.67
C PHE A 667 -22.84 -9.16 -28.52
N VAL A 668 -22.69 -8.13 -27.68
CA VAL A 668 -23.72 -7.09 -27.48
C VAL A 668 -23.91 -6.26 -28.75
N ALA A 669 -22.82 -5.94 -29.46
CA ALA A 669 -22.85 -5.28 -30.77
C ALA A 669 -23.80 -5.99 -31.74
N GLN A 670 -23.51 -7.27 -31.94
CA GLN A 670 -24.21 -8.14 -32.87
C GLN A 670 -25.67 -8.33 -32.44
N ALA A 671 -25.92 -8.53 -31.14
CA ALA A 671 -27.27 -8.63 -30.60
C ALA A 671 -28.10 -7.35 -30.77
N CYS A 672 -27.46 -6.17 -30.76
CA CYS A 672 -28.09 -4.88 -30.97
C CYS A 672 -28.12 -4.43 -32.45
N GLY A 673 -27.51 -5.19 -33.37
CA GLY A 673 -27.38 -4.82 -34.78
C GLY A 673 -26.49 -3.60 -35.01
N VAL A 674 -25.53 -3.33 -34.12
CA VAL A 674 -24.59 -2.21 -34.22
C VAL A 674 -23.37 -2.67 -35.01
N THR A 675 -23.16 -2.11 -36.20
CA THR A 675 -22.01 -2.41 -37.07
C THR A 675 -20.91 -1.35 -37.01
N ASP A 676 -21.23 -0.13 -36.57
CA ASP A 676 -20.28 0.97 -36.38
C ASP A 676 -20.22 1.39 -34.90
N PHE A 677 -19.03 1.27 -34.32
CA PHE A 677 -18.75 1.59 -32.92
C PHE A 677 -18.24 3.00 -32.68
N THR A 678 -18.00 3.78 -33.74
CA THR A 678 -17.40 5.12 -33.67
C THR A 678 -18.16 6.02 -32.69
N GLU A 679 -19.49 6.12 -32.80
CA GLU A 679 -20.30 6.91 -31.86
C GLU A 679 -20.36 6.29 -30.46
N VAL A 680 -20.31 4.96 -30.34
CA VAL A 680 -20.27 4.29 -29.03
C VAL A 680 -19.01 4.67 -28.27
N ILE A 681 -17.84 4.59 -28.93
CA ILE A 681 -16.56 4.92 -28.31
C ILE A 681 -16.42 6.42 -28.04
N ARG A 682 -16.97 7.28 -28.90
CA ARG A 682 -17.02 8.74 -28.72
C ARG A 682 -17.74 9.14 -27.44
N TRP A 683 -18.91 8.54 -27.18
CA TRP A 683 -19.73 8.85 -25.99
C TRP A 683 -19.44 7.98 -24.78
N TRP A 684 -18.58 6.97 -24.90
CA TRP A 684 -18.28 6.01 -23.83
C TRP A 684 -17.77 6.66 -22.53
N PRO A 685 -16.84 7.64 -22.54
CA PRO A 685 -16.36 8.26 -21.30
C PRO A 685 -17.47 8.86 -20.45
N LEU A 686 -18.45 9.53 -21.08
CA LEU A 686 -19.62 10.04 -20.38
C LEU A 686 -20.45 8.89 -19.79
N THR A 687 -20.77 7.90 -20.63
CA THR A 687 -21.60 6.75 -20.24
C THR A 687 -21.03 6.03 -19.03
N VAL A 688 -19.74 5.70 -19.05
CA VAL A 688 -19.11 4.93 -17.97
C VAL A 688 -19.01 5.74 -16.67
N GLN A 689 -18.75 7.06 -16.76
CA GLN A 689 -18.72 7.93 -15.58
C GLN A 689 -20.10 8.07 -14.92
N LEU A 690 -21.16 8.14 -15.72
CA LEU A 690 -22.54 8.10 -15.20
C LEU A 690 -22.83 6.76 -14.52
N LEU A 691 -22.38 5.64 -15.11
CA LEU A 691 -22.52 4.31 -14.51
C LEU A 691 -21.75 4.18 -13.19
N TYR A 692 -20.57 4.80 -13.03
CA TYR A 692 -19.81 4.80 -11.77
C TYR A 692 -20.55 5.47 -10.61
N LEU A 693 -21.44 6.44 -10.87
CA LEU A 693 -22.18 7.14 -9.81
C LEU A 693 -23.08 6.20 -9.01
N ALA A 694 -23.72 5.22 -9.65
CA ALA A 694 -24.65 4.30 -9.00
C ALA A 694 -23.99 3.47 -7.88
N PRO A 695 -22.90 2.71 -8.11
CA PRO A 695 -22.20 2.00 -7.05
C PRO A 695 -21.54 2.95 -6.05
N LEU A 696 -21.15 4.16 -6.45
CA LEU A 696 -20.57 5.14 -5.52
C LEU A 696 -21.61 5.67 -4.53
N PHE A 697 -22.82 6.02 -4.99
CA PHE A 697 -23.95 6.36 -4.11
C PHE A 697 -24.31 5.20 -3.19
N LEU A 698 -24.33 3.97 -3.71
CA LEU A 698 -24.53 2.78 -2.91
C LEU A 698 -23.46 2.63 -1.82
N LEU A 699 -22.19 2.84 -2.15
CA LEU A 699 -21.08 2.81 -1.22
C LEU A 699 -21.25 3.86 -0.09
N THR A 700 -21.80 5.05 -0.38
CA THR A 700 -22.07 6.05 0.67
C THR A 700 -23.09 5.61 1.72
N ARG A 701 -23.92 4.58 1.45
CA ARG A 701 -24.82 3.98 2.45
C ARG A 701 -24.06 3.25 3.54
N SER A 702 -22.86 2.75 3.23
CA SER A 702 -21.97 2.12 4.21
C SER A 702 -21.39 3.09 5.24
N LEU A 703 -21.53 4.42 5.03
CA LEU A 703 -20.89 5.48 5.81
C LEU A 703 -21.82 6.14 6.83
N ARG A 704 -21.31 6.34 8.05
CA ARG A 704 -21.93 7.18 9.09
C ARG A 704 -21.46 8.62 8.92
N ALA A 705 -22.07 9.30 7.95
CA ALA A 705 -21.70 10.65 7.53
C ALA A 705 -22.95 11.51 7.26
N SER A 706 -22.81 12.83 7.34
CA SER A 706 -23.87 13.77 6.96
C SER A 706 -24.14 13.70 5.44
N TRP A 707 -25.34 14.09 5.00
CA TRP A 707 -25.64 14.16 3.57
C TRP A 707 -24.64 15.05 2.81
N ARG A 708 -24.20 16.16 3.41
CA ARG A 708 -23.17 17.05 2.84
C ARG A 708 -21.87 16.31 2.57
N ALA A 709 -21.37 15.54 3.54
CA ALA A 709 -20.16 14.75 3.37
C ALA A 709 -20.29 13.72 2.23
N LYS A 710 -21.45 13.07 2.11
CA LYS A 710 -21.72 12.07 1.06
C LYS A 710 -21.72 12.70 -0.32
N TRP A 711 -22.49 13.78 -0.51
CA TRP A 711 -22.56 14.53 -1.76
C TRP A 711 -21.21 15.13 -2.15
N THR A 712 -20.50 15.77 -1.20
CA THR A 712 -19.16 16.31 -1.45
C THR A 712 -18.15 15.23 -1.80
N GLY A 713 -18.20 14.06 -1.17
CA GLY A 713 -17.30 12.95 -1.51
C GLY A 713 -17.55 12.39 -2.91
N VAL A 714 -18.82 12.23 -3.31
CA VAL A 714 -19.21 11.83 -4.69
C VAL A 714 -18.78 12.88 -5.71
N TRP A 715 -18.93 14.16 -5.37
CA TRP A 715 -18.55 15.25 -6.26
C TRP A 715 -17.02 15.39 -6.41
N ILE A 716 -16.25 15.23 -5.33
CA ILE A 716 -14.78 15.18 -5.40
C ILE A 716 -14.31 14.01 -6.27
N PHE A 717 -14.99 12.86 -6.22
CA PHE A 717 -14.68 11.72 -7.09
C PHE A 717 -14.78 12.11 -8.56
N VAL A 718 -15.89 12.77 -8.96
CA VAL A 718 -16.09 13.26 -10.33
C VAL A 718 -15.01 14.27 -10.72
N LEU A 719 -14.77 15.28 -9.88
CA LEU A 719 -13.78 16.32 -10.16
C LEU A 719 -12.32 15.81 -10.18
N SER A 720 -12.08 14.60 -9.68
CA SER A 720 -10.75 13.98 -9.66
C SER A 720 -10.59 12.88 -10.72
N GLY A 721 -11.62 12.64 -11.55
CA GLY A 721 -11.64 11.63 -12.61
C GLY A 721 -10.81 11.98 -13.84
N TRP A 722 -9.70 12.71 -13.69
CA TRP A 722 -8.89 13.21 -14.81
C TRP A 722 -7.94 12.17 -15.43
N VAL A 723 -7.81 10.99 -14.81
CA VAL A 723 -6.81 9.94 -15.14
C VAL A 723 -6.90 9.44 -16.58
N GLY A 724 -8.09 9.47 -17.17
CA GLY A 724 -8.30 9.15 -18.58
C GLY A 724 -8.40 7.67 -18.95
N GLN A 725 -8.62 6.79 -17.96
CA GLN A 725 -8.87 5.36 -18.16
C GLN A 725 -10.38 5.04 -18.31
N ASP A 726 -11.19 6.06 -18.61
CA ASP A 726 -12.63 5.97 -18.85
C ASP A 726 -12.98 5.87 -20.35
N TYR A 727 -11.99 5.72 -21.24
CA TYR A 727 -12.22 5.39 -22.65
C TYR A 727 -12.76 3.95 -22.82
N PHE A 728 -13.22 3.62 -24.03
CA PHE A 728 -13.75 2.30 -24.37
C PHE A 728 -12.65 1.24 -24.21
N SER A 729 -12.60 0.63 -23.03
CA SER A 729 -11.46 -0.16 -22.58
C SER A 729 -11.85 -1.21 -21.55
N PRO A 730 -11.09 -2.31 -21.46
CA PRO A 730 -11.30 -3.28 -20.41
C PRO A 730 -11.05 -2.70 -19.01
N GLN A 731 -10.20 -1.68 -18.87
CA GLN A 731 -9.93 -1.05 -17.57
C GLN A 731 -11.14 -0.27 -17.06
N GLY A 732 -11.73 0.60 -17.88
CA GLY A 732 -12.94 1.34 -17.52
C GLY A 732 -14.10 0.41 -17.17
N PHE A 733 -14.34 -0.61 -18.00
CA PHE A 733 -15.35 -1.63 -17.73
C PHE A 733 -15.12 -2.36 -16.40
N THR A 734 -13.92 -2.88 -16.16
CA THR A 734 -13.64 -3.62 -14.92
C THR A 734 -13.58 -2.73 -13.67
N TYR A 735 -13.27 -1.45 -13.82
CA TYR A 735 -13.37 -0.48 -12.73
C TYR A 735 -14.82 -0.28 -12.27
N LEU A 736 -15.80 -0.30 -13.18
CA LEU A 736 -17.23 -0.34 -12.81
C LEU A 736 -17.53 -1.57 -11.95
N LEU A 737 -17.08 -2.75 -12.38
CA LEU A 737 -17.27 -4.01 -11.64
C LEU A 737 -16.60 -3.96 -10.26
N TYR A 738 -15.42 -3.35 -10.16
CA TYR A 738 -14.74 -3.10 -8.88
C TYR A 738 -15.57 -2.24 -7.94
N LEU A 739 -16.11 -1.11 -8.42
CA LEU A 739 -16.95 -0.23 -7.60
C LEU A 739 -18.21 -0.95 -7.11
N VAL A 740 -18.88 -1.72 -7.98
CA VAL A 740 -20.05 -2.53 -7.61
C VAL A 740 -19.67 -3.59 -6.57
N LEU A 741 -18.57 -4.32 -6.77
CA LEU A 741 -18.11 -5.34 -5.84
C LEU A 741 -17.85 -4.75 -4.45
N VAL A 742 -17.07 -3.66 -4.38
CA VAL A 742 -16.73 -2.99 -3.11
C VAL A 742 -17.98 -2.44 -2.42
N ALA A 743 -18.89 -1.83 -3.18
CA ALA A 743 -20.16 -1.35 -2.65
C ALA A 743 -20.99 -2.50 -2.05
N ILE A 744 -21.08 -3.64 -2.73
CA ILE A 744 -21.82 -4.81 -2.22
C ILE A 744 -21.18 -5.35 -0.93
N VAL A 745 -19.87 -5.55 -0.93
CA VAL A 745 -19.13 -6.07 0.22
C VAL A 745 -19.30 -5.16 1.44
N LEU A 746 -19.16 -3.85 1.25
CA LEU A 746 -19.21 -2.89 2.35
C LEU A 746 -20.63 -2.54 2.80
N VAL A 747 -21.66 -2.72 2.00
CA VAL A 747 -23.04 -2.44 2.43
C VAL A 747 -23.65 -3.64 3.17
N TRP A 748 -23.42 -4.87 2.70
CA TRP A 748 -24.17 -6.05 3.17
C TRP A 748 -23.35 -7.14 3.88
N PHE A 749 -22.03 -7.18 3.70
CA PHE A 749 -21.18 -8.29 4.19
C PHE A 749 -20.19 -7.86 5.28
N ARG A 750 -20.65 -7.04 6.24
CA ARG A 750 -19.90 -6.68 7.45
C ARG A 750 -20.56 -7.29 8.69
N ALA A 751 -19.87 -7.24 9.82
CA ALA A 751 -20.42 -7.74 11.08
C ALA A 751 -21.72 -6.98 11.46
N PRO A 752 -22.84 -7.67 11.75
CA PRO A 752 -24.16 -7.05 11.90
C PRO A 752 -24.31 -6.18 13.15
N ARG A 753 -23.43 -6.32 14.16
CA ARG A 753 -23.50 -5.54 15.40
C ARG A 753 -22.27 -4.67 15.58
N VAL A 754 -22.51 -3.37 15.57
CA VAL A 754 -21.51 -2.36 15.86
C VAL A 754 -21.41 -2.23 17.39
N ILE A 755 -20.37 -2.82 17.99
CA ILE A 755 -20.12 -2.64 19.42
C ILE A 755 -19.69 -1.19 19.65
N TRP A 756 -20.58 -0.40 20.25
CA TRP A 756 -20.27 0.96 20.65
C TRP A 756 -19.17 0.91 21.72
N THR A 757 -17.99 1.37 21.34
CA THR A 757 -16.87 1.55 22.26
C THR A 757 -16.73 3.04 22.61
N ARG A 758 -15.66 3.44 23.31
CA ARG A 758 -15.34 4.88 23.52
C ARG A 758 -15.21 5.66 22.20
N LEU A 759 -15.04 4.98 21.06
CA LEU A 759 -15.00 5.54 19.71
C LEU A 759 -16.24 5.07 18.93
N ARG A 760 -16.85 6.00 18.19
CA ARG A 760 -17.94 5.74 17.26
C ARG A 760 -17.40 5.13 15.97
N PRO A 761 -17.96 4.03 15.47
CA PRO A 761 -17.53 3.50 14.17
C PRO A 761 -17.89 4.47 13.05
N GLY A 762 -16.95 4.67 12.13
CA GLY A 762 -17.14 5.54 10.96
C GLY A 762 -18.12 4.95 9.95
N GLU A 763 -18.28 3.64 10.00
CA GLU A 763 -19.24 2.86 9.23
C GLU A 763 -20.67 2.93 9.83
N ALA A 764 -21.67 2.99 8.93
CA ALA A 764 -23.07 2.77 9.28
C ALA A 764 -23.34 1.28 9.58
N GLU A 765 -24.48 0.98 10.19
CA GLU A 765 -24.93 -0.40 10.38
C GLU A 765 -25.15 -1.10 9.03
N VAL A 766 -25.08 -2.43 9.06
CA VAL A 766 -25.29 -3.25 7.87
C VAL A 766 -26.75 -3.18 7.47
N GLU A 767 -27.02 -3.02 6.18
CA GLU A 767 -28.39 -2.98 5.67
C GLU A 767 -29.08 -4.35 5.90
N PRO A 768 -30.31 -4.37 6.41
CA PRO A 768 -31.01 -5.60 6.73
C PRO A 768 -31.24 -6.43 5.46
N THR A 769 -30.84 -7.70 5.50
CA THR A 769 -31.03 -8.65 4.39
C THR A 769 -31.44 -10.00 4.92
N ASN A 770 -32.34 -10.65 4.19
CA ASN A 770 -32.62 -12.07 4.42
C ASN A 770 -31.53 -12.94 3.77
N ARG A 771 -31.51 -14.23 4.08
CA ARG A 771 -30.44 -15.12 3.62
C ARG A 771 -30.46 -15.40 2.13
N ARG A 772 -31.65 -15.45 1.52
CA ARG A 772 -31.78 -15.61 0.07
C ARG A 772 -31.14 -14.41 -0.64
N GLN A 773 -31.43 -13.20 -0.18
CA GLN A 773 -30.80 -11.97 -0.67
C GLN A 773 -29.28 -12.00 -0.47
N ARG A 774 -28.78 -12.43 0.70
CA ARG A 774 -27.32 -12.57 0.93
C ARG A 774 -26.68 -13.60 -0.01
N VAL A 775 -27.35 -14.72 -0.32
CA VAL A 775 -26.85 -15.70 -1.30
C VAL A 775 -26.81 -15.10 -2.71
N VAL A 776 -27.88 -14.40 -3.13
CA VAL A 776 -27.89 -13.72 -4.44
C VAL A 776 -26.77 -12.68 -4.53
N LEU A 777 -26.59 -11.83 -3.52
CA LEU A 777 -25.50 -10.85 -3.48
C LEU A 777 -24.12 -11.51 -3.49
N LEU A 778 -23.95 -12.66 -2.83
CA LEU A 778 -22.72 -13.44 -2.88
C LEU A 778 -22.43 -13.97 -4.29
N LEU A 779 -23.45 -14.55 -4.96
CA LEU A 779 -23.33 -15.04 -6.33
C LEU A 779 -23.01 -13.90 -7.30
N VAL A 780 -23.61 -12.72 -7.11
CA VAL A 780 -23.26 -11.52 -7.87
C VAL A 780 -21.79 -11.13 -7.65
N VAL A 781 -21.31 -11.09 -6.39
CA VAL A 781 -19.89 -10.78 -6.10
C VAL A 781 -18.93 -11.77 -6.75
N ILE A 782 -19.26 -13.07 -6.71
CA ILE A 782 -18.47 -14.11 -7.38
C ILE A 782 -18.51 -13.93 -8.90
N GLY A 783 -19.68 -13.67 -9.48
CA GLY A 783 -19.86 -13.44 -10.91
C GLY A 783 -19.14 -12.19 -11.42
N LEU A 784 -19.18 -11.09 -10.67
CA LEU A 784 -18.44 -9.86 -10.99
C LEU A 784 -16.93 -10.12 -11.06
N PHE A 785 -16.39 -10.85 -10.07
CA PHE A 785 -14.98 -11.21 -10.08
C PHE A 785 -14.64 -12.19 -11.22
N ALA A 786 -15.48 -13.21 -11.44
CA ALA A 786 -15.35 -14.16 -12.53
C ALA A 786 -15.31 -13.49 -13.90
N ALA A 787 -16.13 -12.45 -14.11
CA ALA A 787 -16.14 -11.66 -15.34
C ALA A 787 -14.92 -10.73 -15.46
N THR A 788 -14.36 -10.29 -14.33
CA THR A 788 -13.18 -9.41 -14.31
C THR A 788 -11.91 -10.17 -14.70
N VAL A 789 -11.76 -11.42 -14.25
CA VAL A 789 -10.57 -12.26 -14.49
C VAL A 789 -10.19 -12.38 -15.97
N PRO A 790 -11.10 -12.74 -16.90
CA PRO A 790 -10.78 -12.83 -18.33
C PRO A 790 -10.86 -11.49 -19.05
N ALA A 791 -11.31 -10.41 -18.39
CA ALA A 791 -11.51 -9.12 -19.02
C ALA A 791 -10.31 -8.18 -18.83
N HIS A 792 -9.54 -8.30 -17.75
CA HIS A 792 -8.45 -7.37 -17.48
C HIS A 792 -7.34 -7.99 -16.62
N GLN A 793 -6.09 -7.71 -17.00
CA GLN A 793 -4.89 -8.23 -16.33
C GLN A 793 -4.68 -7.71 -14.88
N LEU A 794 -4.85 -6.40 -14.61
CA LEU A 794 -4.56 -5.81 -13.29
C LEU A 794 -5.74 -5.82 -12.29
N THR A 795 -6.94 -5.42 -12.69
CA THR A 795 -8.10 -5.21 -11.80
C THR A 795 -8.43 -6.37 -10.85
N PRO A 796 -8.37 -7.65 -11.25
CA PRO A 796 -8.59 -8.78 -10.35
C PRO A 796 -7.65 -8.80 -9.13
N PHE A 797 -6.38 -8.41 -9.30
CA PHE A 797 -5.42 -8.35 -8.20
C PHE A 797 -5.76 -7.24 -7.20
N VAL A 798 -6.21 -6.08 -7.69
CA VAL A 798 -6.63 -4.98 -6.82
C VAL A 798 -7.89 -5.35 -6.05
N MET A 799 -8.89 -5.94 -6.72
CA MET A 799 -10.11 -6.46 -6.09
C MET A 799 -9.78 -7.49 -5.00
N LEU A 800 -8.91 -8.46 -5.31
CA LEU A 800 -8.45 -9.49 -4.38
C LEU A 800 -7.73 -8.88 -3.18
N GLY A 801 -6.79 -7.96 -3.41
CA GLY A 801 -6.04 -7.27 -2.35
C GLY A 801 -6.95 -6.48 -1.42
N VAL A 802 -7.88 -5.69 -1.98
CA VAL A 802 -8.86 -4.93 -1.19
C VAL A 802 -9.72 -5.87 -0.36
N LEU A 803 -10.26 -6.94 -0.95
CA LEU A 803 -11.09 -7.89 -0.24
C LEU A 803 -10.32 -8.62 0.87
N ALA A 804 -9.08 -9.05 0.59
CA ALA A 804 -8.22 -9.73 1.55
C ALA A 804 -7.93 -8.83 2.76
N VAL A 805 -7.56 -7.57 2.54
CA VAL A 805 -7.30 -6.62 3.63
C VAL A 805 -8.59 -6.26 4.40
N LEU A 806 -9.73 -6.13 3.72
CA LEU A 806 -11.02 -5.98 4.39
C LEU A 806 -11.35 -7.17 5.31
N VAL A 807 -11.05 -8.39 4.88
CA VAL A 807 -11.18 -9.61 5.71
C VAL A 807 -10.21 -9.56 6.90
N LEU A 808 -8.93 -9.26 6.67
CA LEU A 808 -7.88 -9.22 7.70
C LEU A 808 -8.17 -8.18 8.79
N VAL A 809 -8.72 -7.02 8.41
CA VAL A 809 -9.08 -5.93 9.35
C VAL A 809 -10.43 -6.20 10.04
N GLY A 810 -11.09 -7.33 9.72
CA GLY A 810 -12.36 -7.76 10.29
C GLY A 810 -13.56 -6.94 9.81
N ARG A 811 -13.50 -6.45 8.57
CA ARG A 811 -14.54 -5.61 7.94
C ARG A 811 -15.35 -6.31 6.87
N SER A 812 -14.92 -7.47 6.41
CA SER A 812 -15.73 -8.37 5.58
C SER A 812 -15.95 -9.70 6.31
N GLU A 813 -17.18 -10.19 6.31
CA GLU A 813 -17.51 -11.54 6.78
C GLU A 813 -17.14 -12.62 5.75
N LEU A 814 -16.84 -12.27 4.50
CA LEU A 814 -16.60 -13.22 3.41
C LEU A 814 -15.17 -13.78 3.42
N ARG A 815 -14.81 -14.49 4.50
CA ARG A 815 -13.45 -14.97 4.77
C ARG A 815 -12.92 -15.99 3.74
N GLY A 816 -13.78 -16.74 3.05
CA GLY A 816 -13.35 -17.72 2.05
C GLY A 816 -13.16 -17.13 0.65
N LEU A 817 -13.76 -15.97 0.36
CA LEU A 817 -13.67 -15.37 -0.98
C LEU A 817 -12.24 -15.01 -1.42
N PRO A 818 -11.34 -14.46 -0.57
CA PRO A 818 -9.96 -14.23 -1.00
C PRO A 818 -9.27 -15.49 -1.54
N VAL A 819 -9.55 -16.66 -0.97
CA VAL A 819 -8.98 -17.93 -1.45
C VAL A 819 -9.61 -18.35 -2.79
N LEU A 820 -10.94 -18.28 -2.90
CA LEU A 820 -11.63 -18.58 -4.17
C LEU A 820 -11.13 -17.68 -5.30
N PHE A 821 -11.05 -16.37 -5.05
CA PHE A 821 -10.60 -15.38 -6.03
C PHE A 821 -9.13 -15.55 -6.41
N ALA A 822 -8.26 -15.87 -5.44
CA ALA A 822 -6.86 -16.21 -5.72
C ALA A 822 -6.76 -17.46 -6.62
N VAL A 823 -7.56 -18.50 -6.37
CA VAL A 823 -7.60 -19.70 -7.21
C VAL A 823 -8.06 -19.38 -8.63
N MET A 824 -9.10 -18.56 -8.79
CA MET A 824 -9.61 -18.17 -10.11
C MET A 824 -8.57 -17.40 -10.93
N VAL A 825 -7.88 -16.42 -10.32
CA VAL A 825 -6.82 -15.65 -10.99
C VAL A 825 -5.62 -16.54 -11.32
N ALA A 826 -5.18 -17.37 -10.37
CA ALA A 826 -4.04 -18.27 -10.58
C ALA A 826 -4.33 -19.30 -11.69
N ALA A 827 -5.56 -19.81 -11.76
CA ALA A 827 -5.98 -20.71 -12.82
C ALA A 827 -6.02 -19.98 -14.18
N TRP A 828 -6.57 -18.77 -14.26
CA TRP A 828 -6.58 -18.04 -15.53
C TRP A 828 -5.17 -17.76 -16.04
N ILE A 829 -4.29 -17.25 -15.18
CA ILE A 829 -2.91 -16.93 -15.56
C ILE A 829 -2.16 -18.19 -15.96
N GLY A 830 -2.23 -19.24 -15.15
CA GLY A 830 -1.45 -20.45 -15.38
C GLY A 830 -1.87 -21.28 -16.59
N PHE A 831 -3.12 -21.14 -17.05
CA PHE A 831 -3.66 -21.90 -18.18
C PHE A 831 -4.00 -20.99 -19.35
N MET A 832 -4.94 -20.06 -19.20
CA MET A 832 -5.53 -19.30 -20.32
C MET A 832 -4.65 -18.16 -20.83
N ALA A 833 -3.84 -17.56 -19.96
CA ALA A 833 -2.92 -16.47 -20.32
C ALA A 833 -1.49 -16.97 -20.62
N GLU A 834 -1.32 -18.25 -20.95
CA GLU A 834 -0.03 -18.85 -21.32
C GLU A 834 0.73 -18.05 -22.40
N PRO A 835 0.11 -17.65 -23.53
CA PRO A 835 0.83 -16.94 -24.59
C PRO A 835 1.49 -15.65 -24.11
N TYR A 836 0.88 -14.98 -23.13
CA TYR A 836 1.45 -13.79 -22.54
C TYR A 836 2.66 -14.11 -21.65
N TRP A 837 2.52 -15.02 -20.68
CA TRP A 837 3.58 -15.20 -19.68
C TRP A 837 4.77 -16.05 -20.14
N SER A 838 4.60 -16.94 -21.13
CA SER A 838 5.70 -17.79 -21.63
C SER A 838 6.81 -16.99 -22.31
N GLY A 839 6.52 -15.79 -22.82
CA GLY A 839 7.52 -14.86 -23.39
C GLY A 839 7.86 -13.65 -22.50
N HIS A 840 7.02 -13.32 -21.50
CA HIS A 840 7.13 -12.08 -20.72
C HIS A 840 7.35 -12.35 -19.21
N PHE A 841 8.05 -13.43 -18.88
CA PHE A 841 8.26 -13.83 -17.47
C PHE A 841 8.94 -12.73 -16.64
N ASP A 842 9.97 -12.09 -17.20
CA ASP A 842 10.70 -11.01 -16.53
C ASP A 842 9.88 -9.71 -16.43
N GLU A 843 8.95 -9.45 -17.35
CA GLU A 843 8.03 -8.31 -17.22
C GLU A 843 6.97 -8.54 -16.12
N LEU A 844 6.46 -9.77 -16.02
CA LEU A 844 5.46 -10.17 -15.02
C LEU A 844 6.03 -10.22 -13.59
N PHE A 845 7.25 -10.73 -13.43
CA PHE A 845 7.83 -11.01 -12.11
C PHE A 845 9.06 -10.17 -11.77
N GLY A 846 9.74 -9.56 -12.74
CA GLY A 846 10.96 -8.76 -12.53
C GLY A 846 10.70 -7.42 -11.81
N GLY A 847 9.48 -6.90 -11.90
CA GLY A 847 9.05 -5.71 -11.14
C GLY A 847 8.75 -5.97 -9.65
N ILE A 848 8.69 -7.24 -9.22
CA ILE A 848 8.33 -7.60 -7.85
C ILE A 848 9.44 -7.17 -6.88
N GLY A 849 9.07 -6.32 -5.92
CA GLY A 849 10.02 -5.73 -4.98
C GLY A 849 10.74 -4.47 -5.50
N GLY A 850 10.60 -4.12 -6.78
CA GLY A 850 11.18 -2.94 -7.44
C GLY A 850 10.42 -1.63 -7.20
N VAL A 851 9.94 -1.37 -5.98
CA VAL A 851 9.04 -0.23 -5.67
C VAL A 851 9.63 1.12 -6.11
N GLY A 852 10.94 1.32 -5.91
CA GLY A 852 11.62 2.56 -6.30
C GLY A 852 11.67 2.78 -7.81
N GLY A 853 12.01 1.73 -8.57
CA GLY A 853 12.02 1.75 -10.04
C GLY A 853 10.62 2.02 -10.59
N ASN A 854 9.62 1.29 -10.09
CA ASN A 854 8.22 1.45 -10.52
C ASN A 854 7.65 2.85 -10.22
N VAL A 855 8.04 3.47 -9.10
CA VAL A 855 7.64 4.86 -8.78
C VAL A 855 8.39 5.86 -9.66
N SER A 856 9.70 5.68 -9.87
CA SER A 856 10.50 6.59 -10.70
C SER A 856 10.03 6.57 -12.15
N SER A 857 9.84 5.39 -12.75
CA SER A 857 9.35 5.23 -14.12
C SER A 857 7.94 5.81 -14.32
N SER A 858 7.12 5.82 -13.27
CA SER A 858 5.74 6.32 -13.33
C SER A 858 5.56 7.79 -12.97
N VAL A 859 6.57 8.43 -12.36
CA VAL A 859 6.46 9.83 -11.88
C VAL A 859 7.62 10.68 -12.39
N SER A 860 8.88 10.35 -12.08
CA SER A 860 10.01 11.21 -12.50
C SER A 860 10.33 11.04 -13.99
N GLY A 861 10.39 9.79 -14.48
CA GLY A 861 10.71 9.50 -15.87
C GLY A 861 9.67 10.02 -16.88
N ARG A 862 8.46 10.35 -16.42
CA ARG A 862 7.42 10.99 -17.26
C ARG A 862 7.48 12.50 -17.27
N ILE A 863 8.17 13.13 -16.31
CA ILE A 863 8.28 14.59 -16.18
C ILE A 863 9.55 15.09 -16.87
N GLU A 864 10.49 14.18 -17.19
CA GLU A 864 11.72 14.48 -17.92
C GLU A 864 11.44 14.61 -19.43
N GLY A 865 11.80 15.76 -20.03
CA GLY A 865 11.55 16.05 -21.45
C GLY A 865 10.36 16.99 -21.71
N GLY A 866 10.19 17.40 -22.97
CA GLY A 866 9.03 18.16 -23.44
C GLY A 866 9.02 19.67 -23.21
N SER A 867 7.97 20.31 -23.72
CA SER A 867 7.75 21.75 -23.58
C SER A 867 7.43 22.13 -22.12
N SER A 868 7.84 23.33 -21.69
CA SER A 868 7.63 23.81 -20.31
C SER A 868 6.14 23.90 -19.93
N THR A 869 5.26 24.10 -20.91
CA THR A 869 3.80 24.13 -20.72
C THR A 869 3.21 22.75 -20.52
N HIS A 870 3.71 21.73 -21.22
CA HIS A 870 3.29 20.34 -21.01
C HIS A 870 3.82 19.78 -19.67
N GLN A 871 5.04 20.15 -19.27
CA GLN A 871 5.53 19.84 -17.92
C GLN A 871 4.61 20.38 -16.82
N LEU A 872 4.02 21.56 -16.99
CA LEU A 872 3.03 22.10 -16.05
C LEU A 872 1.78 21.20 -15.95
N VAL A 873 1.31 20.63 -17.07
CA VAL A 873 0.20 19.66 -17.09
C VAL A 873 0.56 18.44 -16.23
N LEU A 874 1.76 17.90 -16.40
CA LEU A 874 2.24 16.74 -15.65
C LEU A 874 2.39 17.04 -14.15
N TYR A 875 2.94 18.20 -13.78
CA TYR A 875 2.99 18.63 -12.38
C TYR A 875 1.59 18.86 -11.79
N ALA A 876 0.65 19.40 -12.56
CA ALA A 876 -0.74 19.57 -12.13
C ALA A 876 -1.40 18.22 -11.81
N ARG A 877 -1.18 17.19 -12.63
CA ARG A 877 -1.63 15.81 -12.38
C ARG A 877 -1.12 15.29 -11.03
N VAL A 878 0.19 15.41 -10.78
CA VAL A 878 0.82 14.98 -9.51
C VAL A 878 0.27 15.78 -8.33
N ALA A 879 0.16 17.10 -8.45
CA ALA A 879 -0.35 17.98 -7.41
C ALA A 879 -1.81 17.69 -7.05
N LEU A 880 -2.66 17.41 -8.05
CA LEU A 880 -4.07 17.04 -7.83
C LEU A 880 -4.20 15.69 -7.13
N ALA A 881 -3.48 14.66 -7.61
CA ALA A 881 -3.49 13.35 -6.95
C ALA A 881 -3.00 13.43 -5.50
N GLY A 882 -1.86 14.09 -5.30
CA GLY A 882 -1.29 14.32 -3.97
C GLY A 882 -2.21 15.15 -3.06
N GLY A 883 -2.85 16.18 -3.61
CA GLY A 883 -3.79 17.05 -2.89
C GLY A 883 -5.06 16.33 -2.43
N VAL A 884 -5.68 15.53 -3.31
CA VAL A 884 -6.83 14.67 -2.96
C VAL A 884 -6.43 13.67 -1.87
N MET A 885 -5.23 13.09 -1.98
CA MET A 885 -4.75 12.12 -0.99
C MET A 885 -4.40 12.77 0.36
N ALA A 886 -3.81 13.95 0.35
CA ALA A 886 -3.58 14.75 1.55
C ALA A 886 -4.90 15.11 2.22
N LEU A 887 -5.91 15.51 1.45
CA LEU A 887 -7.24 15.83 1.96
C LEU A 887 -7.94 14.59 2.54
N ALA A 888 -7.74 13.41 1.95
CA ALA A 888 -8.22 12.14 2.48
C ALA A 888 -7.55 11.78 3.84
N CYS A 889 -6.22 11.91 3.93
CA CYS A 889 -5.47 11.74 5.18
C CYS A 889 -5.95 12.72 6.27
N TRP A 890 -6.15 13.98 5.90
CA TRP A 890 -6.70 15.02 6.77
C TRP A 890 -8.12 14.68 7.24
N GLY A 891 -8.95 14.13 6.35
CA GLY A 891 -10.30 13.67 6.68
C GLY A 891 -10.33 12.53 7.67
N TRP A 892 -9.46 11.53 7.49
CA TRP A 892 -9.26 10.49 8.49
C TRP A 892 -8.83 11.07 9.84
N TRP A 893 -7.87 11.99 9.84
CA TRP A 893 -7.37 12.63 11.06
C TRP A 893 -8.48 13.40 11.80
N ARG A 894 -9.23 14.27 11.11
CA ARG A 894 -10.35 15.02 11.70
C ARG A 894 -11.47 14.12 12.20
N ARG A 895 -11.78 13.03 11.50
CA ARG A 895 -12.77 12.04 11.97
C ARG A 895 -12.33 11.42 13.28
N ARG A 896 -11.04 11.11 13.43
CA ARG A 896 -10.46 10.60 14.67
C ARG A 896 -10.57 11.60 15.83
N GLU A 897 -10.33 12.89 15.59
CA GLU A 897 -10.54 13.96 16.59
C GLU A 897 -11.99 14.02 17.08
N HIS A 898 -12.94 13.79 16.17
CA HIS A 898 -14.38 13.69 16.49
C HIS A 898 -14.81 12.29 16.98
N LYS A 899 -13.85 11.46 17.41
CA LYS A 899 -14.05 10.11 17.96
C LYS A 899 -14.68 9.10 16.98
N TYR A 900 -14.61 9.36 15.68
CA TYR A 900 -14.95 8.37 14.65
C TYR A 900 -13.74 7.48 14.33
N ARG A 901 -13.99 6.20 14.03
CA ARG A 901 -12.97 5.25 13.61
C ARG A 901 -13.28 4.73 12.21
N GLU A 902 -12.63 5.32 11.21
CA GLU A 902 -12.66 4.83 9.83
C GLU A 902 -11.68 3.66 9.67
N ARG A 903 -12.12 2.58 9.02
CA ARG A 903 -11.21 1.50 8.59
C ARG A 903 -11.42 1.16 7.13
N SER A 904 -12.68 1.01 6.71
CA SER A 904 -13.01 0.52 5.37
C SER A 904 -12.52 1.46 4.27
N LEU A 905 -12.72 2.78 4.43
CA LEU A 905 -12.24 3.78 3.47
C LEU A 905 -10.71 3.87 3.38
N LEU A 906 -9.98 3.60 4.47
CA LEU A 906 -8.51 3.53 4.44
C LEU A 906 -8.04 2.35 3.60
N VAL A 907 -8.73 1.21 3.69
CA VAL A 907 -8.40 0.04 2.87
C VAL A 907 -8.56 0.39 1.39
N LEU A 908 -9.67 1.02 1.01
CA LEU A 908 -9.90 1.45 -0.38
C LEU A 908 -8.88 2.48 -0.86
N ALA A 909 -8.47 3.41 0.00
CA ALA A 909 -7.53 4.46 -0.37
C ALA A 909 -6.07 3.98 -0.47
N PHE A 910 -5.64 3.03 0.37
CA PHE A 910 -4.22 2.69 0.52
C PHE A 910 -3.81 1.30 0.01
N VAL A 911 -4.72 0.33 -0.07
CA VAL A 911 -4.37 -0.98 -0.65
C VAL A 911 -3.91 -0.90 -2.11
N PRO A 912 -4.48 -0.03 -2.97
CA PRO A 912 -3.99 0.13 -4.34
C PRO A 912 -2.48 0.42 -4.44
N PHE A 913 -1.89 1.11 -3.45
CA PHE A 913 -0.45 1.40 -3.43
C PHE A 913 0.44 0.16 -3.30
N LEU A 914 -0.10 -0.98 -2.89
CA LEU A 914 0.62 -2.26 -2.96
C LEU A 914 0.94 -2.65 -4.42
N GLY A 915 0.23 -2.08 -5.40
CA GLY A 915 0.49 -2.25 -6.83
C GLY A 915 1.90 -1.87 -7.25
N PHE A 916 2.52 -0.87 -6.61
CA PHE A 916 3.93 -0.49 -6.86
C PHE A 916 4.92 -1.61 -6.52
N GLY A 917 4.54 -2.58 -5.68
CA GLY A 917 5.36 -3.73 -5.34
C GLY A 917 5.24 -4.90 -6.31
N MET A 918 4.36 -4.83 -7.31
CA MET A 918 4.08 -5.94 -8.23
C MET A 918 4.74 -5.74 -9.60
N GLN A 919 4.41 -4.68 -10.33
CA GLN A 919 4.88 -4.44 -11.71
C GLN A 919 4.85 -2.95 -12.07
N SER A 920 5.62 -2.51 -13.07
CA SER A 920 5.67 -1.10 -13.52
C SER A 920 4.51 -0.74 -14.46
N TYR A 921 3.92 -1.74 -15.14
CA TYR A 921 2.81 -1.59 -16.08
C TYR A 921 3.06 -0.46 -17.10
N GLY A 922 4.12 -0.57 -17.92
CA GLY A 922 4.46 0.44 -18.94
C GLY A 922 4.67 1.85 -18.37
N GLY A 923 5.07 1.96 -17.10
CA GLY A 923 5.20 3.24 -16.39
C GLY A 923 3.87 3.89 -16.01
N GLU A 924 2.70 3.27 -16.22
CA GLU A 924 1.40 3.84 -15.84
C GLU A 924 0.96 3.52 -14.41
N MET A 925 1.73 2.73 -13.66
CA MET A 925 1.29 2.22 -12.36
C MET A 925 0.80 3.33 -11.41
N ALA A 926 1.45 4.50 -11.36
CA ALA A 926 1.00 5.61 -10.50
C ALA A 926 -0.42 6.10 -10.83
N LEU A 927 -0.78 6.20 -12.12
CA LEU A 927 -2.11 6.60 -12.56
C LEU A 927 -3.16 5.56 -12.14
N ARG A 928 -2.83 4.27 -12.29
CA ARG A 928 -3.71 3.16 -11.92
C ARG A 928 -3.94 3.08 -10.42
N VAL A 929 -2.87 3.25 -9.63
CA VAL A 929 -2.95 3.31 -8.17
C VAL A 929 -3.89 4.44 -7.72
N PHE A 930 -3.74 5.63 -8.30
CA PHE A 930 -4.61 6.76 -7.97
C PHE A 930 -6.08 6.49 -8.36
N LEU A 931 -6.33 5.94 -9.56
CA LEU A 931 -7.68 5.56 -10.00
C LEU A 931 -8.36 4.62 -9.00
N PHE A 932 -7.70 3.53 -8.59
CA PHE A 932 -8.28 2.57 -7.65
C PHE A 932 -8.40 3.10 -6.22
N ALA A 933 -7.54 4.04 -5.82
CA ALA A 933 -7.59 4.71 -4.52
C ALA A 933 -8.71 5.75 -4.43
N LEU A 934 -9.12 6.32 -5.56
CA LEU A 934 -10.03 7.44 -5.66
C LEU A 934 -11.38 7.29 -4.92
N PRO A 935 -12.11 6.15 -4.95
CA PRO A 935 -13.38 6.05 -4.23
C PRO A 935 -13.19 6.15 -2.72
N GLY A 936 -12.11 5.58 -2.17
CA GLY A 936 -11.77 5.72 -0.75
C GLY A 936 -11.30 7.14 -0.41
N ALA A 937 -10.42 7.70 -1.26
CA ALA A 937 -9.83 9.01 -1.08
C ALA A 937 -10.87 10.14 -1.13
N ALA A 938 -11.74 10.14 -2.15
CA ALA A 938 -12.75 11.16 -2.34
C ALA A 938 -13.79 11.19 -1.20
N LEU A 939 -14.22 10.02 -0.72
CA LEU A 939 -15.14 9.93 0.42
C LEU A 939 -14.48 10.40 1.72
N LEU A 940 -13.20 10.09 1.95
CA LEU A 940 -12.43 10.63 3.08
C LEU A 940 -12.23 12.14 2.96
N ALA A 941 -11.99 12.66 1.76
CA ALA A 941 -11.86 14.08 1.49
C ALA A 941 -13.17 14.84 1.78
N GLY A 942 -14.33 14.28 1.42
CA GLY A 942 -15.64 14.80 1.82
C GLY A 942 -15.82 14.82 3.34
N LEU A 943 -15.34 13.80 4.06
CA LEU A 943 -15.32 13.74 5.53
C LEU A 943 -14.32 14.74 6.15
N ALA A 944 -13.31 15.19 5.40
CA ALA A 944 -12.38 16.22 5.84
C ALA A 944 -13.05 17.59 5.99
N LEU A 945 -13.93 17.90 5.04
CA LEU A 945 -14.71 19.14 5.03
C LEU A 945 -15.88 19.03 6.03
N PHE A 946 -16.57 17.89 6.06
CA PHE A 946 -17.74 17.65 6.90
C PHE A 946 -17.55 16.42 7.82
N PRO A 947 -16.74 16.51 8.89
CA PRO A 947 -16.38 15.35 9.71
C PRO A 947 -17.48 14.86 10.66
N ARG A 948 -18.46 15.72 10.97
CA ARG A 948 -19.56 15.41 11.89
C ARG A 948 -20.78 14.88 11.14
N THR A 949 -21.58 14.06 11.82
CA THR A 949 -22.87 13.58 11.31
C THR A 949 -23.94 14.67 11.32
N GLU A 950 -23.82 15.61 12.24
CA GLU A 950 -24.76 16.72 12.44
C GLU A 950 -24.01 18.05 12.64
N GLY A 951 -24.69 19.14 12.28
CA GLY A 951 -24.17 20.51 12.40
C GLY A 951 -23.37 20.99 11.19
N ARG A 952 -23.49 22.30 10.92
CA ARG A 952 -22.70 23.00 9.90
C ARG A 952 -21.43 23.57 10.55
N GLY A 953 -20.26 23.21 10.02
CA GLY A 953 -19.05 23.99 10.29
C GLY A 953 -19.12 25.30 9.50
N ARG A 954 -18.91 26.46 10.13
CA ARG A 954 -18.99 27.77 9.45
C ARG A 954 -18.04 27.88 8.24
N LEU A 955 -16.87 27.24 8.32
CA LEU A 955 -15.84 27.26 7.28
C LEU A 955 -15.94 26.11 6.26
N ALA A 956 -16.82 25.12 6.48
CA ALA A 956 -16.81 23.90 5.67
C ALA A 956 -17.32 24.11 4.22
N PRO A 957 -18.44 24.82 3.98
CA PRO A 957 -18.87 25.10 2.60
C PRO A 957 -17.95 26.04 1.80
N PRO A 958 -17.37 27.12 2.36
CA PRO A 958 -16.31 27.88 1.68
C PRO A 958 -15.11 27.01 1.30
N ALA A 959 -14.69 26.10 2.18
CA ALA A 959 -13.61 25.17 1.88
C ALA A 959 -14.00 24.17 0.77
N ALA A 960 -15.26 23.73 0.72
CA ALA A 960 -15.79 22.91 -0.38
C ALA A 960 -15.83 23.68 -1.71
N LEU A 961 -16.19 24.97 -1.68
CA LEU A 961 -16.13 25.86 -2.85
C LEU A 961 -14.69 25.96 -3.38
N MET A 962 -13.73 26.29 -2.51
CA MET A 962 -12.33 26.40 -2.90
C MET A 962 -11.76 25.08 -3.42
N ALA A 963 -12.04 23.96 -2.74
CA ALA A 963 -11.62 22.64 -3.22
C ALA A 963 -12.24 22.33 -4.58
N GLY A 964 -13.53 22.64 -4.77
CA GLY A 964 -14.22 22.47 -6.05
C GLY A 964 -13.64 23.31 -7.17
N LEU A 965 -13.28 24.58 -6.92
CA LEU A 965 -12.67 25.47 -7.92
C LEU A 965 -11.28 24.98 -8.32
N VAL A 966 -10.46 24.57 -7.34
CA VAL A 966 -9.12 24.02 -7.59
C VAL A 966 -9.20 22.71 -8.35
N LEU A 967 -10.10 21.79 -7.97
CA LEU A 967 -10.25 20.51 -8.64
C LEU A 967 -10.88 20.66 -10.03
N MET A 968 -11.87 21.55 -10.21
CA MET A 968 -12.47 21.85 -11.53
C MET A 968 -11.41 22.43 -12.47
N GLY A 969 -10.74 23.52 -12.08
CA GLY A 969 -9.70 24.14 -12.91
C GLY A 969 -8.52 23.20 -13.16
N GLY A 970 -8.11 22.45 -12.13
CA GLY A 970 -7.09 21.42 -12.24
C GLY A 970 -7.49 20.28 -13.18
N PHE A 971 -8.76 19.85 -13.18
CA PHE A 971 -9.27 18.84 -14.12
C PHE A 971 -9.14 19.32 -15.55
N LEU A 972 -9.53 20.56 -15.87
CA LEU A 972 -9.46 21.08 -17.26
C LEU A 972 -8.01 21.07 -17.79
N VAL A 973 -7.02 21.29 -16.92
CA VAL A 973 -5.59 21.21 -17.27
C VAL A 973 -5.12 19.75 -17.34
N ALA A 974 -5.38 18.97 -16.29
CA ALA A 974 -4.85 17.62 -16.14
C ALA A 974 -5.46 16.62 -17.14
N ARG A 975 -6.77 16.70 -17.40
CA ARG A 975 -7.49 15.81 -18.32
C ARG A 975 -7.19 16.15 -19.76
N TRP A 976 -7.24 17.44 -20.12
CA TRP A 976 -7.21 17.88 -21.52
C TRP A 976 -5.86 18.46 -21.96
N GLY A 977 -4.85 18.49 -21.10
CA GLY A 977 -3.51 18.97 -21.48
C GLY A 977 -2.83 18.13 -22.58
N ASN A 978 -3.24 16.87 -22.75
CA ASN A 978 -2.76 15.98 -23.82
C ASN A 978 -3.63 16.04 -25.10
N GLU A 979 -4.77 16.76 -25.09
CA GLU A 979 -5.69 16.79 -26.22
C GLU A 979 -5.05 17.18 -27.57
N PRO A 980 -4.01 18.04 -27.65
CA PRO A 980 -3.39 18.38 -28.94
C PRO A 980 -2.88 17.20 -29.76
N PHE A 981 -2.40 16.13 -29.09
CA PHE A 981 -1.92 14.90 -29.74
C PHE A 981 -2.82 13.68 -29.50
N GLU A 982 -3.76 13.74 -28.55
CA GLU A 982 -4.77 12.68 -28.33
C GLU A 982 -6.01 12.82 -29.25
N ARG A 983 -6.30 14.04 -29.73
CA ARG A 983 -7.35 14.33 -30.72
C ARG A 983 -6.99 13.70 -32.06
N VAL A 984 -7.93 12.94 -32.60
CA VAL A 984 -7.88 12.37 -33.95
C VAL A 984 -8.60 13.31 -34.91
N ARG A 985 -8.02 13.55 -36.09
CA ARG A 985 -8.63 14.38 -37.13
C ARG A 985 -9.24 13.54 -38.26
N PRO A 986 -10.30 14.02 -38.93
CA PRO A 986 -10.90 13.29 -40.05
C PRO A 986 -9.90 12.94 -41.17
N GLY A 987 -8.91 13.81 -41.44
CA GLY A 987 -7.88 13.51 -42.43
C GLY A 987 -6.94 12.37 -42.02
N GLU A 988 -6.72 12.16 -40.72
CA GLU A 988 -5.93 11.04 -40.21
C GLU A 988 -6.70 9.72 -40.31
N VAL A 989 -8.02 9.76 -40.08
CA VAL A 989 -8.91 8.61 -40.32
C VAL A 989 -8.92 8.24 -41.79
N ALA A 990 -9.09 9.21 -42.69
CA ALA A 990 -9.05 8.98 -44.14
C ALA A 990 -7.70 8.40 -44.61
N ALA A 991 -6.59 8.79 -43.99
CA ALA A 991 -5.27 8.25 -44.28
C ALA A 991 -5.14 6.78 -43.84
N MET A 992 -5.74 6.40 -42.71
CA MET A 992 -5.79 5.00 -42.27
C MET A 992 -6.73 4.15 -43.12
N GLU A 993 -7.88 4.69 -43.54
CA GLU A 993 -8.79 4.02 -44.49
C GLU A 993 -8.10 3.76 -45.84
N PHE A 994 -7.21 4.66 -46.29
CA PHE A 994 -6.36 4.38 -47.46
C PHE A 994 -5.44 3.17 -47.22
N VAL A 995 -4.86 3.01 -46.02
CA VAL A 995 -4.00 1.86 -45.69
C VAL A 995 -4.81 0.57 -45.68
N TYR A 996 -5.96 0.54 -45.00
CA TYR A 996 -6.84 -0.64 -44.98
C TYR A 996 -7.34 -1.02 -46.39
N ALA A 997 -7.60 -0.05 -47.26
CA ALA A 997 -7.97 -0.33 -48.65
C ALA A 997 -6.85 -0.94 -49.51
N HIS A 998 -5.59 -0.93 -49.04
CA HIS A 998 -4.41 -1.44 -49.75
C HIS A 998 -3.62 -2.45 -48.90
N ASP A 999 -4.28 -3.10 -47.96
CA ASP A 999 -3.63 -4.03 -47.03
C ASP A 999 -3.51 -5.47 -47.55
N ASP A 1000 -4.07 -5.79 -48.72
CA ASP A 1000 -3.99 -7.13 -49.29
C ASP A 1000 -2.67 -7.38 -50.05
N PRO A 1001 -1.96 -8.50 -49.83
CA PRO A 1001 -2.24 -9.55 -48.83
C PRO A 1001 -1.75 -9.23 -47.40
N SER A 1002 -0.80 -8.30 -47.25
CA SER A 1002 -0.43 -7.64 -45.98
C SER A 1002 0.22 -6.28 -46.28
N VAL A 1003 0.29 -5.40 -45.28
CA VAL A 1003 0.94 -4.09 -45.39
C VAL A 1003 1.78 -3.76 -44.16
N ARG A 1004 2.94 -3.13 -44.39
CA ARG A 1004 3.79 -2.58 -43.33
C ARG A 1004 3.66 -1.06 -43.29
N LEU A 1005 3.15 -0.54 -42.17
CA LEU A 1005 2.95 0.89 -41.97
C LEU A 1005 4.01 1.44 -40.99
N LEU A 1006 4.98 2.15 -41.55
CA LEU A 1006 6.01 2.84 -40.80
C LEU A 1006 5.44 4.14 -40.25
N TRP A 1007 5.62 4.36 -38.95
CA TRP A 1007 5.17 5.56 -38.24
C TRP A 1007 6.31 6.18 -37.44
N LEU A 1008 6.22 7.48 -37.17
CA LEU A 1008 7.31 8.24 -36.55
C LEU A 1008 7.34 8.08 -35.03
N SER A 1009 8.46 7.59 -34.51
CA SER A 1009 8.71 7.40 -33.08
C SER A 1009 10.03 8.06 -32.65
N ASP A 1010 10.11 8.57 -31.43
CA ASP A 1010 11.35 9.08 -30.83
C ASP A 1010 12.21 7.98 -30.21
N ASP A 1011 11.58 6.92 -29.72
CA ASP A 1011 12.22 5.71 -29.20
C ASP A 1011 11.48 4.48 -29.74
N PRO A 1012 11.96 3.87 -30.84
CA PRO A 1012 11.31 2.69 -31.42
C PRO A 1012 11.25 1.46 -30.51
N LEU A 1013 12.02 1.41 -29.41
CA LEU A 1013 12.04 0.29 -28.48
C LEU A 1013 11.03 0.46 -27.33
N GLN A 1014 10.85 1.70 -26.86
CA GLN A 1014 9.98 1.98 -25.70
C GLN A 1014 8.63 2.57 -26.09
N THR A 1015 8.57 3.36 -27.17
CA THR A 1015 7.33 3.98 -27.65
C THR A 1015 6.63 3.02 -28.60
N VAL A 1016 5.68 2.26 -28.05
CA VAL A 1016 4.97 1.17 -28.74
C VAL A 1016 3.55 1.53 -29.18
N THR A 1017 3.09 2.77 -28.93
CA THR A 1017 1.73 3.21 -29.29
C THR A 1017 1.79 4.46 -30.17
N PRO A 1018 1.38 4.38 -31.45
CA PRO A 1018 1.37 5.53 -32.33
C PRO A 1018 0.25 6.52 -31.98
N ALA A 1019 0.51 7.81 -32.17
CA ALA A 1019 -0.49 8.87 -32.09
C ALA A 1019 -1.27 8.97 -33.42
N MET A 1020 -2.12 7.98 -33.71
CA MET A 1020 -2.99 7.94 -34.91
C MET A 1020 -4.17 6.96 -34.71
N PRO A 1021 -5.24 6.97 -35.54
CA PRO A 1021 -6.37 6.04 -35.43
C PRO A 1021 -6.04 4.64 -35.99
N TRP A 1022 -5.11 3.96 -35.33
CA TRP A 1022 -4.53 2.69 -35.78
C TRP A 1022 -5.30 1.45 -35.31
N GLY A 1023 -5.12 0.34 -36.03
CA GLY A 1023 -5.58 -1.00 -35.68
C GLY A 1023 -7.11 -1.14 -35.61
N ALA A 1024 -7.85 -0.32 -36.34
CA ALA A 1024 -9.31 -0.30 -36.27
C ALA A 1024 -9.99 -1.43 -37.07
N ARG A 1025 -9.30 -1.95 -38.09
CA ARG A 1025 -9.72 -3.05 -38.97
C ARG A 1025 -8.49 -3.84 -39.40
N ASP A 1026 -8.72 -5.07 -39.85
CA ASP A 1026 -7.71 -5.93 -40.49
C ASP A 1026 -6.35 -5.95 -39.72
N MET A 1027 -6.41 -6.00 -38.39
CA MET A 1027 -5.22 -5.86 -37.54
C MET A 1027 -4.18 -6.94 -37.83
N GLU A 1028 -4.63 -8.10 -38.34
CA GLU A 1028 -3.79 -9.21 -38.72
C GLU A 1028 -2.97 -8.93 -39.99
N LYS A 1029 -3.42 -8.01 -40.84
CA LYS A 1029 -2.79 -7.66 -42.12
C LYS A 1029 -1.87 -6.45 -42.03
N VAL A 1030 -2.06 -5.59 -41.03
CA VAL A 1030 -1.31 -4.34 -40.89
C VAL A 1030 -0.25 -4.46 -39.79
N GLU A 1031 1.02 -4.52 -40.20
CA GLU A 1031 2.16 -4.47 -39.29
C GLU A 1031 2.58 -3.00 -39.05
N TYR A 1032 2.49 -2.54 -37.80
CA TYR A 1032 2.84 -1.18 -37.42
C TYR A 1032 4.30 -1.09 -36.98
N VAL A 1033 5.15 -0.48 -37.82
CA VAL A 1033 6.60 -0.48 -37.61
C VAL A 1033 7.07 0.87 -37.03
N PRO A 1034 7.45 0.94 -35.74
CA PRO A 1034 7.98 2.17 -35.17
C PRO A 1034 9.29 2.54 -35.85
N THR A 1035 9.36 3.77 -36.36
CA THR A 1035 10.50 4.25 -37.15
C THR A 1035 11.07 5.52 -36.54
N LEU A 1036 12.38 5.54 -36.26
CA LEU A 1036 13.03 6.66 -35.60
C LEU A 1036 12.86 7.96 -36.39
N ALA A 1037 12.19 8.95 -35.78
CA ALA A 1037 12.00 10.27 -36.34
C ALA A 1037 13.33 11.05 -36.27
N PRO A 1038 13.88 11.55 -37.39
CA PRO A 1038 15.15 12.25 -37.37
C PRO A 1038 15.03 13.58 -36.61
N THR A 1039 15.92 13.83 -35.66
CA THR A 1039 15.95 15.10 -34.91
C THR A 1039 16.25 16.29 -35.82
N ASP A 1040 17.16 16.13 -36.79
CA ASP A 1040 17.35 17.07 -37.90
C ASP A 1040 16.44 16.67 -39.08
N PRO A 1041 15.45 17.49 -39.45
CA PRO A 1041 14.50 17.17 -40.54
C PRO A 1041 15.15 17.08 -41.92
N VAL A 1042 16.43 17.42 -42.07
CA VAL A 1042 17.19 17.24 -43.33
C VAL A 1042 17.68 15.80 -43.49
N LEU A 1043 17.91 15.07 -42.39
CA LEU A 1043 18.52 13.73 -42.39
C LEU A 1043 17.51 12.61 -42.65
N VAL A 1044 16.79 12.69 -43.78
CA VAL A 1044 15.70 11.76 -44.14
C VAL A 1044 16.18 10.41 -44.68
N SER A 1045 17.48 10.23 -44.93
CA SER A 1045 18.04 8.99 -45.49
C SER A 1045 17.76 7.76 -44.63
N GLY A 1046 17.68 7.93 -43.30
CA GLY A 1046 17.29 6.86 -42.38
C GLY A 1046 15.86 6.37 -42.60
N LEU A 1047 14.91 7.29 -42.81
CA LEU A 1047 13.51 6.96 -43.10
C LEU A 1047 13.37 6.26 -44.46
N VAL A 1048 14.09 6.73 -45.48
CA VAL A 1048 14.11 6.09 -46.81
C VAL A 1048 14.67 4.69 -46.71
N LYS A 1049 15.74 4.49 -45.94
CA LYS A 1049 16.33 3.18 -45.71
C LYS A 1049 15.35 2.26 -44.98
N ALA A 1050 14.71 2.71 -43.90
CA ALA A 1050 13.72 1.93 -43.16
C ALA A 1050 12.57 1.49 -44.08
N LEU A 1051 12.08 2.37 -44.95
CA LEU A 1051 11.02 2.03 -45.91
C LEU A 1051 11.48 1.00 -46.97
N LYS A 1052 12.77 1.02 -47.37
CA LYS A 1052 13.37 -0.01 -48.24
C LYS A 1052 13.50 -1.34 -47.53
N ASP A 1053 13.99 -1.31 -46.29
CA ASP A 1053 14.24 -2.50 -45.47
C ASP A 1053 12.91 -3.19 -45.08
N ALA A 1054 11.81 -2.43 -44.98
CA ALA A 1054 10.47 -2.97 -44.73
C ALA A 1054 9.95 -3.86 -45.88
N GLY A 1055 10.45 -3.73 -47.11
CA GLY A 1055 10.09 -4.60 -48.24
C GLY A 1055 8.88 -4.13 -49.07
N PRO A 1056 8.29 -5.01 -49.90
CA PRO A 1056 7.19 -4.64 -50.81
C PRO A 1056 5.89 -4.38 -50.04
N ASN A 1057 5.01 -3.51 -50.57
CA ASN A 1057 3.78 -3.04 -49.94
C ASN A 1057 4.00 -2.41 -48.55
N SER A 1058 4.93 -1.45 -48.49
CA SER A 1058 5.26 -0.69 -47.29
C SER A 1058 5.00 0.81 -47.48
N TYR A 1059 4.51 1.46 -46.44
CA TYR A 1059 4.17 2.88 -46.44
C TYR A 1059 4.81 3.60 -45.25
N LEU A 1060 5.28 4.83 -45.47
CA LEU A 1060 5.69 5.74 -44.39
C LEU A 1060 4.61 6.81 -44.22
N MET A 1061 4.01 6.87 -43.04
CA MET A 1061 2.99 7.85 -42.69
C MET A 1061 3.57 8.95 -41.80
N ILE A 1062 3.26 10.19 -42.16
CA ILE A 1062 3.51 11.38 -41.34
C ILE A 1062 2.16 12.05 -41.13
N ASN A 1063 1.68 12.11 -39.89
CA ASN A 1063 0.41 12.75 -39.54
C ASN A 1063 0.57 13.85 -38.48
N ARG A 1064 -0.48 14.65 -38.33
CA ARG A 1064 -0.49 15.81 -37.44
C ARG A 1064 -0.35 15.44 -35.96
N ALA A 1065 -0.99 14.37 -35.51
CA ALA A 1065 -0.94 13.93 -34.12
C ALA A 1065 0.47 13.44 -33.72
N GLN A 1066 1.16 12.63 -34.54
CA GLN A 1066 2.55 12.22 -34.28
C GLN A 1066 3.50 13.42 -34.25
N VAL A 1067 3.38 14.34 -35.22
CA VAL A 1067 4.19 15.57 -35.25
C VAL A 1067 3.97 16.40 -33.97
N THR A 1068 2.72 16.50 -33.51
CA THR A 1068 2.38 17.25 -32.31
C THR A 1068 2.96 16.61 -31.06
N TYR A 1069 2.91 15.27 -30.96
CA TYR A 1069 3.56 14.51 -29.90
C TYR A 1069 5.08 14.75 -29.87
N LEU A 1070 5.78 14.56 -31.00
CA LEU A 1070 7.23 14.81 -31.12
C LEU A 1070 7.61 16.25 -30.74
N ARG A 1071 6.76 17.24 -31.07
CA ARG A 1071 6.99 18.63 -30.67
C ARG A 1071 6.79 18.86 -29.18
N MET A 1072 5.71 18.32 -28.60
CA MET A 1072 5.30 18.64 -27.23
C MET A 1072 6.01 17.82 -26.17
N ASP A 1073 6.12 16.51 -26.39
CA ASP A 1073 6.70 15.56 -25.44
C ASP A 1073 8.21 15.40 -25.63
N VAL A 1074 8.71 15.47 -26.88
CA VAL A 1074 10.13 15.24 -27.19
C VAL A 1074 10.90 16.55 -27.40
N GLY A 1075 10.24 17.60 -27.92
CA GLY A 1075 10.81 18.94 -28.08
C GLY A 1075 11.26 19.30 -29.50
N TYR A 1076 10.72 18.65 -30.53
CA TYR A 1076 11.05 18.92 -31.93
C TYR A 1076 10.66 20.35 -32.34
N ALA A 1077 11.36 20.94 -33.33
CA ALA A 1077 11.10 22.31 -33.76
C ALA A 1077 9.72 22.46 -34.44
N ALA A 1078 9.07 23.62 -34.28
CA ALA A 1078 7.78 23.89 -34.93
C ALA A 1078 7.85 23.86 -36.48
N THR A 1079 9.04 24.06 -37.06
CA THR A 1079 9.29 23.97 -38.51
C THR A 1079 9.71 22.57 -38.97
N TRP A 1080 9.71 21.59 -38.08
CA TRP A 1080 10.22 20.24 -38.38
C TRP A 1080 9.42 19.53 -39.48
N GLU A 1081 8.10 19.46 -39.35
CA GLU A 1081 7.19 18.80 -40.28
C GLU A 1081 7.29 19.33 -41.73
N PRO A 1082 7.14 20.64 -42.02
CA PRO A 1082 7.25 21.11 -43.39
C PRO A 1082 8.65 20.88 -43.97
N ARG A 1083 9.70 20.90 -43.13
CA ARG A 1083 11.07 20.63 -43.57
C ARG A 1083 11.31 19.15 -43.86
N VAL A 1084 10.80 18.23 -43.04
CA VAL A 1084 10.98 16.80 -43.28
C VAL A 1084 10.23 16.37 -44.54
N ILE A 1085 8.99 16.85 -44.71
CA ILE A 1085 8.17 16.63 -45.91
C ILE A 1085 8.90 17.16 -47.15
N GLN A 1086 9.39 18.41 -47.11
CA GLN A 1086 10.13 18.99 -48.23
C GLN A 1086 11.39 18.19 -48.60
N ASN A 1087 12.11 17.64 -47.63
CA ASN A 1087 13.30 16.83 -47.90
C ASN A 1087 12.95 15.41 -48.39
N LEU A 1088 11.83 14.83 -47.95
CA LEU A 1088 11.31 13.57 -48.48
C LEU A 1088 10.83 13.73 -49.94
N ASP A 1089 10.17 14.83 -50.27
CA ASP A 1089 9.74 15.12 -51.66
C ASP A 1089 10.89 15.24 -52.65
N ARG A 1090 12.07 15.64 -52.17
CA ARG A 1090 13.28 15.76 -52.99
C ARG A 1090 13.94 14.40 -53.25
N ARG A 1091 13.46 13.31 -52.64
CA ARG A 1091 14.00 11.96 -52.83
C ARG A 1091 13.36 11.33 -54.08
N PRO A 1092 14.13 11.05 -55.15
CA PRO A 1092 13.59 10.39 -56.33
C PRO A 1092 13.11 8.95 -56.05
N GLU A 1093 13.54 8.36 -54.93
CA GLU A 1093 13.13 7.01 -54.54
C GLU A 1093 11.71 6.94 -53.97
N LEU A 1094 11.11 8.07 -53.61
CA LEU A 1094 9.82 8.14 -52.95
C LEU A 1094 8.74 8.70 -53.88
N ARG A 1095 7.51 8.25 -53.69
CA ARG A 1095 6.30 8.86 -54.26
C ARG A 1095 5.27 9.08 -53.15
N ARG A 1096 4.55 10.20 -53.21
CA ARG A 1096 3.36 10.41 -52.38
C ARG A 1096 2.22 9.57 -52.94
N VAL A 1097 1.60 8.76 -52.10
CA VAL A 1097 0.46 7.91 -52.49
C VAL A 1097 -0.87 8.43 -51.92
N PHE A 1098 -0.81 9.18 -50.82
CA PHE A 1098 -1.95 9.84 -50.22
C PHE A 1098 -1.50 11.16 -49.59
N VAL A 1099 -2.28 12.22 -49.78
CA VAL A 1099 -2.03 13.55 -49.22
C VAL A 1099 -3.37 14.21 -48.91
N ASN A 1100 -3.50 14.71 -47.69
CA ASN A 1100 -4.54 15.67 -47.33
C ASN A 1100 -3.95 16.72 -46.37
N GLU A 1101 -4.81 17.47 -45.68
CA GLU A 1101 -4.39 18.52 -44.74
C GLU A 1101 -3.70 17.96 -43.48
N ASP A 1102 -4.06 16.75 -43.04
CA ASP A 1102 -3.65 16.20 -41.75
C ASP A 1102 -2.58 15.10 -41.84
N ALA A 1103 -2.41 14.49 -43.00
CA ALA A 1103 -1.52 13.35 -43.20
C ALA A 1103 -0.92 13.28 -44.62
N THR A 1104 0.30 12.77 -44.69
CA THR A 1104 1.01 12.44 -45.93
C THR A 1104 1.55 11.02 -45.84
N ILE A 1105 1.28 10.21 -46.86
CA ILE A 1105 1.77 8.83 -46.96
C ILE A 1105 2.72 8.71 -48.16
N TYR A 1106 3.90 8.16 -47.91
CA TYR A 1106 4.91 7.85 -48.92
C TYR A 1106 5.01 6.35 -49.17
N ALA A 1107 5.26 5.98 -50.41
CA ALA A 1107 5.71 4.65 -50.81
C ALA A 1107 6.98 4.75 -51.65
N LEU A 1108 7.70 3.64 -51.81
CA LEU A 1108 8.79 3.59 -52.79
C LEU A 1108 8.24 3.76 -54.21
N ALA A 1109 8.92 4.59 -55.01
CA ALA A 1109 8.58 4.83 -56.41
C ALA A 1109 8.71 3.54 -57.24
N THR A 1110 9.70 2.71 -56.92
CA THR A 1110 9.86 1.34 -57.43
C THR A 1110 9.81 0.37 -56.25
N GLN A 1111 8.84 -0.53 -56.24
CA GLN A 1111 8.68 -1.51 -55.17
C GLN A 1111 9.82 -2.54 -55.20
N PRO A 1112 10.34 -2.99 -54.04
CA PRO A 1112 11.31 -4.09 -53.96
C PRO A 1112 10.79 -5.37 -54.64
N ALA A 1113 11.69 -6.15 -55.24
CA ALA A 1113 11.34 -7.43 -55.84
C ALA A 1113 11.05 -8.50 -54.76
N GLY A 1114 10.04 -9.33 -54.99
CA GLY A 1114 9.61 -10.39 -54.07
C GLY A 1114 8.09 -10.36 -53.84
N PRO A 1115 7.48 -11.49 -53.42
CA PRO A 1115 6.07 -11.49 -53.05
C PRO A 1115 5.85 -10.64 -51.78
N VAL A 1116 4.68 -10.02 -51.68
CA VAL A 1116 4.20 -9.46 -50.41
C VAL A 1116 3.87 -10.65 -49.50
N PRO A 1117 4.46 -10.75 -48.29
CA PRO A 1117 4.10 -11.80 -47.34
C PRO A 1117 2.60 -11.82 -47.06
N GLU A 1118 2.02 -13.00 -46.87
CA GLU A 1118 0.65 -13.12 -46.36
C GLU A 1118 0.61 -12.78 -44.86
N ALA A 1119 -0.55 -12.33 -44.39
CA ALA A 1119 -0.81 -12.15 -42.97
C ALA A 1119 -0.71 -13.50 -42.24
N ASP A 1120 0.17 -13.59 -41.23
CA ASP A 1120 0.24 -14.74 -40.31
C ASP A 1120 -0.04 -14.27 -38.88
N PRO A 1121 -1.32 -14.24 -38.49
CA PRO A 1121 -1.70 -13.81 -37.13
C PRO A 1121 -1.28 -14.81 -36.05
N GLY A 1122 -0.81 -16.01 -36.41
CA GLY A 1122 -0.58 -17.08 -35.47
C GLY A 1122 -1.85 -17.88 -35.12
N PRO A 1123 -1.77 -18.80 -34.15
CA PRO A 1123 -2.85 -19.75 -33.88
C PRO A 1123 -4.07 -19.10 -33.21
N PRO A 1124 -5.30 -19.54 -33.54
CA PRO A 1124 -6.50 -19.04 -32.89
C PRO A 1124 -6.67 -19.61 -31.47
N GLY A 1125 -7.18 -18.77 -30.58
CA GLY A 1125 -7.57 -19.06 -29.21
C GLY A 1125 -6.43 -18.91 -28.19
N PRO A 1126 -6.75 -18.98 -26.88
CA PRO A 1126 -5.72 -19.12 -25.86
C PRO A 1126 -4.98 -20.44 -26.10
N LEU A 1127 -3.73 -20.39 -26.57
CA LEU A 1127 -2.88 -21.56 -26.68
C LEU A 1127 -2.58 -22.07 -25.28
N VAL A 1128 -3.09 -23.26 -24.97
CA VAL A 1128 -2.78 -23.96 -23.73
C VAL A 1128 -2.00 -25.22 -24.08
N THR A 1129 -0.75 -25.29 -23.66
CA THR A 1129 0.07 -26.49 -23.83
C THR A 1129 -0.42 -27.57 -22.86
N TRP A 1130 -1.17 -28.55 -23.36
CA TRP A 1130 -1.73 -29.62 -22.54
C TRP A 1130 -0.72 -30.76 -22.32
N THR A 1131 -0.47 -31.09 -21.06
CA THR A 1131 0.25 -32.28 -20.60
C THR A 1131 -0.70 -33.10 -19.70
N PRO A 1132 -0.46 -34.40 -19.47
CA PRO A 1132 -1.27 -35.16 -18.53
C PRO A 1132 -1.38 -34.49 -17.15
N TRP A 1133 -0.31 -33.84 -16.70
CA TRP A 1133 -0.26 -33.09 -15.45
C TRP A 1133 -1.07 -31.78 -15.51
N SER A 1134 -1.02 -31.03 -16.62
CA SER A 1134 -1.79 -29.79 -16.74
C SER A 1134 -3.29 -30.04 -16.91
N VAL A 1135 -3.70 -31.15 -17.55
CA VAL A 1135 -5.10 -31.60 -17.60
C VAL A 1135 -5.62 -31.90 -16.20
N VAL A 1136 -4.86 -32.67 -15.40
CA VAL A 1136 -5.22 -32.96 -14.01
C VAL A 1136 -5.29 -31.66 -13.19
N GLY A 1137 -4.34 -30.74 -13.39
CA GLY A 1137 -4.34 -29.43 -12.75
C GLY A 1137 -5.58 -28.58 -13.10
N ALA A 1138 -5.99 -28.55 -14.36
CA ALA A 1138 -7.17 -27.80 -14.81
C ALA A 1138 -8.47 -28.40 -14.27
N LEU A 1139 -8.63 -29.73 -14.30
CA LEU A 1139 -9.77 -30.41 -13.69
C LEU A 1139 -9.83 -30.15 -12.17
N ALA A 1140 -8.68 -30.17 -11.50
CA ALA A 1140 -8.57 -29.83 -10.09
C ALA A 1140 -8.96 -28.35 -9.83
N ALA A 1141 -8.57 -27.43 -10.70
CA ALA A 1141 -8.96 -26.02 -10.62
C ALA A 1141 -10.49 -25.85 -10.71
N VAL A 1142 -11.14 -26.48 -11.69
CA VAL A 1142 -12.61 -26.42 -11.86
C VAL A 1142 -13.31 -26.99 -10.63
N ALA A 1143 -12.91 -28.19 -10.20
CA ALA A 1143 -13.47 -28.82 -9.00
C ALA A 1143 -13.28 -27.96 -7.75
N LEU A 1144 -12.10 -27.34 -7.59
CA LEU A 1144 -11.79 -26.46 -6.47
C LEU A 1144 -12.63 -25.18 -6.48
N ILE A 1145 -12.80 -24.54 -7.64
CA ILE A 1145 -13.65 -23.34 -7.79
C ILE A 1145 -15.11 -23.65 -7.43
N VAL A 1146 -15.65 -24.77 -7.93
CA VAL A 1146 -17.02 -25.22 -7.61
C VAL A 1146 -17.16 -25.51 -6.12
N LEU A 1147 -16.21 -26.25 -5.54
CA LEU A 1147 -16.22 -26.61 -4.11
C LEU A 1147 -16.15 -25.37 -3.21
N LEU A 1148 -15.23 -24.45 -3.48
CA LEU A 1148 -15.07 -23.22 -2.70
C LEU A 1148 -16.28 -22.29 -2.83
N SER A 1149 -16.89 -22.20 -4.02
CA SER A 1149 -18.11 -21.44 -4.24
C SER A 1149 -19.29 -22.04 -3.47
N ALA A 1150 -19.50 -23.36 -3.57
CA ALA A 1150 -20.53 -24.07 -2.82
C ALA A 1150 -20.34 -23.92 -1.29
N ARG A 1151 -19.09 -23.95 -0.82
CA ARG A 1151 -18.75 -23.73 0.59
C ARG A 1151 -19.18 -22.34 1.08
N GLU A 1152 -18.92 -21.28 0.33
CA GLU A 1152 -19.35 -19.93 0.72
C GLU A 1152 -20.89 -19.78 0.64
N VAL A 1153 -21.55 -20.40 -0.34
CA VAL A 1153 -23.02 -20.44 -0.42
C VAL A 1153 -23.62 -21.15 0.79
N ILE A 1154 -23.09 -22.32 1.19
CA ILE A 1154 -23.52 -23.06 2.40
C ILE A 1154 -23.33 -22.19 3.64
N ARG A 1155 -22.19 -21.49 3.74
CA ARG A 1155 -21.87 -20.63 4.87
C ARG A 1155 -22.84 -19.47 5.03
N VAL A 1156 -23.24 -18.83 3.93
CA VAL A 1156 -24.12 -17.65 3.94
C VAL A 1156 -25.61 -18.04 3.95
N GLY A 1157 -25.98 -19.10 3.24
CA GLY A 1157 -27.38 -19.51 3.04
C GLY A 1157 -27.97 -20.37 4.16
N MET A 1158 -27.18 -21.26 4.76
CA MET A 1158 -27.70 -22.23 5.75
C MET A 1158 -27.76 -21.66 7.18
N ARG A 1159 -28.65 -22.22 8.02
CA ARG A 1159 -28.70 -21.90 9.46
C ARG A 1159 -27.45 -22.48 10.14
N PRO A 1160 -26.79 -21.72 11.04
CA PRO A 1160 -25.83 -22.26 11.99
C PRO A 1160 -26.39 -23.54 12.60
N SER A 1161 -25.77 -24.66 12.27
CA SER A 1161 -26.19 -26.01 12.66
C SER A 1161 -25.00 -26.95 12.60
N VAL A 1162 -25.06 -28.07 13.34
CA VAL A 1162 -24.02 -29.11 13.27
C VAL A 1162 -23.85 -29.62 11.84
N ARG A 1163 -24.96 -29.73 11.08
CA ARG A 1163 -24.93 -30.09 9.66
C ARG A 1163 -24.13 -29.09 8.83
N GLN A 1164 -24.36 -27.79 9.01
CA GLN A 1164 -23.59 -26.76 8.31
C GLN A 1164 -22.10 -26.85 8.65
N LEU A 1165 -21.76 -27.02 9.93
CA LEU A 1165 -20.37 -27.14 10.37
C LEU A 1165 -19.67 -28.36 9.73
N ARG A 1166 -20.35 -29.53 9.69
CA ARG A 1166 -19.84 -30.73 9.02
C ARG A 1166 -19.56 -30.46 7.54
N TRP A 1167 -20.50 -29.88 6.79
CA TRP A 1167 -20.28 -29.51 5.38
C TRP A 1167 -19.10 -28.56 5.18
N LEU A 1168 -18.95 -27.55 6.05
CA LEU A 1168 -17.84 -26.59 5.98
C LEU A 1168 -16.48 -27.23 6.31
N GLN A 1169 -16.44 -28.18 7.26
CA GLN A 1169 -15.24 -28.94 7.62
C GLN A 1169 -14.85 -29.92 6.52
N SER A 1170 -15.81 -30.72 6.04
CA SER A 1170 -15.58 -31.64 4.91
C SER A 1170 -15.08 -30.87 3.69
N GLY A 1171 -15.76 -29.78 3.30
CA GLY A 1171 -15.35 -28.96 2.16
C GLY A 1171 -13.96 -28.35 2.32
N PHE A 1172 -13.52 -28.01 3.54
CA PHE A 1172 -12.16 -27.59 3.80
C PHE A 1172 -11.15 -28.71 3.53
N TRP A 1173 -11.37 -29.90 4.09
CA TRP A 1173 -10.47 -31.04 3.91
C TRP A 1173 -10.40 -31.52 2.45
N PHE A 1174 -11.52 -31.50 1.72
CA PHE A 1174 -11.54 -31.81 0.28
C PHE A 1174 -10.87 -30.74 -0.58
N SER A 1175 -10.83 -29.48 -0.14
CA SER A 1175 -10.18 -28.40 -0.90
C SER A 1175 -8.66 -28.44 -0.87
N LEU A 1176 -8.05 -28.97 0.21
CA LEU A 1176 -6.60 -29.03 0.37
C LEU A 1176 -5.88 -29.89 -0.69
N PRO A 1177 -6.29 -31.15 -0.97
CA PRO A 1177 -5.63 -31.96 -2.00
C PRO A 1177 -5.82 -31.36 -3.39
N LEU A 1178 -7.00 -30.83 -3.71
CA LEU A 1178 -7.25 -30.15 -5.00
C LEU A 1178 -6.36 -28.92 -5.17
N LEU A 1179 -6.21 -28.12 -4.11
CA LEU A 1179 -5.30 -26.97 -4.12
C LEU A 1179 -3.84 -27.40 -4.28
N ALA A 1180 -3.41 -28.48 -3.61
CA ALA A 1180 -2.05 -28.99 -3.74
C ALA A 1180 -1.76 -29.49 -5.17
N VAL A 1181 -2.71 -30.21 -5.79
CA VAL A 1181 -2.60 -30.66 -7.19
C VAL A 1181 -2.53 -29.46 -8.14
N LEU A 1182 -3.39 -28.46 -7.97
CA LEU A 1182 -3.36 -27.24 -8.77
C LEU A 1182 -2.02 -26.53 -8.65
N VAL A 1183 -1.54 -26.29 -7.43
CA VAL A 1183 -0.25 -25.61 -7.20
C VAL A 1183 0.90 -26.41 -7.80
N ALA A 1184 0.94 -27.73 -7.63
CA ALA A 1184 1.97 -28.58 -8.22
C ALA A 1184 1.96 -28.52 -9.76
N ALA A 1185 0.77 -28.55 -10.38
CA ALA A 1185 0.63 -28.43 -11.83
C ALA A 1185 1.10 -27.05 -12.34
N LEU A 1186 0.74 -25.97 -11.64
CA LEU A 1186 1.18 -24.61 -11.98
C LEU A 1186 2.70 -24.46 -11.84
N VAL A 1187 3.28 -24.92 -10.74
CA VAL A 1187 4.74 -24.87 -10.52
C VAL A 1187 5.47 -25.66 -11.60
N GLN A 1188 5.00 -26.87 -11.91
CA GLN A 1188 5.59 -27.68 -12.98
C GLN A 1188 5.53 -26.93 -14.32
N ARG A 1189 4.38 -26.37 -14.69
CA ARG A 1189 4.23 -25.56 -15.91
C ARG A 1189 5.18 -24.37 -15.97
N PHE A 1190 5.24 -23.56 -14.91
CA PHE A 1190 6.16 -22.40 -14.83
C PHE A 1190 7.65 -22.80 -14.81
N LEU A 1191 7.99 -24.04 -14.52
CA LEU A 1191 9.37 -24.53 -14.58
C LEU A 1191 9.72 -25.14 -15.95
N THR A 1192 8.76 -25.76 -16.63
CA THR A 1192 9.01 -26.47 -17.90
C THR A 1192 8.80 -25.63 -19.15
N MET A 1193 8.04 -24.53 -19.07
CA MET A 1193 7.69 -23.68 -20.22
C MET A 1193 8.37 -22.30 -20.15
N LYS A 1194 9.50 -22.22 -19.43
CA LYS A 1194 10.33 -21.01 -19.29
C LYS A 1194 11.19 -20.75 -20.50
#